data_AF-W3AP94-F1
#
_entry.id   AF-W3AP94-F1
#
_cell.length_a   1.000
_cell.length_b   1.000
_cell.length_c   1.000
_cell.angle_alpha   90.00
_cell.angle_beta   90.00
_cell.angle_gamma   90.00
#
_symmetry.space_group_name_H-M   'P 1'
#
loop_
_entity.id
_entity.type
_entity.pdbx_description
1 polymer ?
#
loop_
_entity_poly.entity_id
_entity_poly.type
_entity_poly.pdbx_seq_one_letter_code
_entity_poly.pdbx_strand_id
1 'polypeptide(L)'
;MKFKRIINPDMVILIAVSLAALFLRFIFRDFISRDMKFCLLPWYEKIAGMSAREALTTQVGDYNFLYQLLIYDLKLLPGEAIYKYKALSVLFDYILAFGVYHLVKDIAGKKQALIGYIITLLLPTVWLNSAVWGQCDSMYVSAILWSLYFFRREELISSFALLGLALAFKLQTVFVFPFYVYVYLEGVARKTGKLRLYHFGISIVTMLLTAIPNVIMGRSISDFFSVYLKQTETYKEMTMNYPSIWNLLRLSYETDKFWCIGFAAVLLCVFMYVFYKKRVDTKRYCIWCAFTLAYTCVLFLPSMHERYGFLYEILAVVLAFSSGIGWVILLGLQLISMKTYFYYLYNMQLNMEFLSFLNICLYIFSLYAFYRELSGKGLRTLSLSQVKDINTWGVSESWNRGKALTIKRIDIKIILLLTAVFAIAGSMHLGTMKAPETSCIIGKGTEYGKEIYVSLDKSQDVHTLCIYPMMSKDIAFDLYCAEDGKWKKVEEETKLGGMFTWKEIKVDKKTHELCLIFQGEAAEIGEIVCMDKNGKQIPLKKGNVPAAVFDEQDTLQVAPTGFDSMIFDEVYHGRTGYEFLHGLKIYENTHPPLGKIIISLGIAVFGMNPFGYRIMGFLFGVMCIPVMYLLALRITGKTCFATLAGVLQITEFMHYTLSRIATIDIFVAFFVLCIFYGMVAFLQEEKYRYLLFSGLAFAFGAATKWTALYAAPGIGLILLFWMIGKLLEKRSGKGFKAYELSVKPQGEDGMIYDEEKPDNGVDKLRPSGNDYAWVWRFILMGVVSFALLPCIVYVLSYIPFARVYPEKNILQHAVENSVHILYYHNQAHASHPYASDWYTWLFDLVALIDFRTYLGEYKSVIATFANPVICWLGLLSVLHHVYLSFKKDVIAAVLLVFYLCMLLPWVFITRTVFIYQYFICTKVLILMICYSVYRLRLQEEKKAVKMIAGCSAFLFMMYFPVLSGVMVKASYINEILKILPGWKF
;
A
#
# COMPACT_ATOMS: atom_id res chain seq x y z
N MET A 1 -48.92 7.28 -27.95
CA MET A 1 -47.99 6.16 -28.25
C MET A 1 -46.60 6.54 -27.70
N LYS A 2 -46.30 6.22 -26.44
CA LYS A 2 -45.31 5.22 -25.96
C LYS A 2 -43.87 5.35 -26.52
N PHE A 3 -43.04 6.20 -25.89
CA PHE A 3 -41.56 6.12 -25.97
C PHE A 3 -40.84 6.37 -24.61
N LYS A 4 -41.56 6.28 -23.47
CA LYS A 4 -41.05 6.59 -22.10
C LYS A 4 -40.76 5.36 -21.22
N ARG A 5 -40.65 4.16 -21.78
CA ARG A 5 -40.25 2.94 -21.05
C ARG A 5 -39.25 2.16 -21.89
N ILE A 6 -37.95 2.44 -21.81
CA ILE A 6 -36.97 1.51 -22.39
C ILE A 6 -35.80 1.17 -21.45
N ILE A 7 -35.38 2.03 -20.51
CA ILE A 7 -34.14 1.72 -19.77
C ILE A 7 -34.31 1.79 -18.24
N ASN A 8 -34.23 0.62 -17.59
CA ASN A 8 -34.22 0.45 -16.13
C ASN A 8 -32.82 0.82 -15.58
N PRO A 9 -32.69 1.76 -14.61
CA PRO A 9 -31.40 2.14 -14.03
C PRO A 9 -30.60 0.97 -13.46
N ASP A 10 -31.27 -0.03 -12.89
CA ASP A 10 -30.61 -1.25 -12.40
C ASP A 10 -29.96 -2.01 -13.56
N MET A 11 -30.59 -2.03 -14.75
CA MET A 11 -30.02 -2.64 -15.96
C MET A 11 -28.86 -1.84 -16.52
N VAL A 12 -28.91 -0.50 -16.47
CA VAL A 12 -27.77 0.34 -16.90
C VAL A 12 -26.56 0.07 -16.04
N ILE A 13 -26.72 0.03 -14.71
CA ILE A 13 -25.62 -0.26 -13.79
C ILE A 13 -25.08 -1.67 -14.03
N LEU A 14 -25.96 -2.67 -14.21
CA LEU A 14 -25.55 -4.03 -14.48
C LEU A 14 -24.75 -4.11 -15.78
N ILE A 15 -25.26 -3.55 -16.88
CA ILE A 15 -24.56 -3.51 -18.17
C ILE A 15 -23.23 -2.76 -18.05
N ALA A 16 -23.21 -1.58 -17.43
CA ALA A 16 -22.00 -0.78 -17.29
C ALA A 16 -20.92 -1.50 -16.46
N VAL A 17 -21.29 -2.14 -15.35
CA VAL A 17 -20.34 -2.91 -14.53
C VAL A 17 -19.89 -4.17 -15.26
N SER A 18 -20.79 -4.89 -15.94
CA SER A 18 -20.40 -6.05 -16.74
C SER A 18 -19.41 -5.67 -17.84
N LEU A 19 -19.64 -4.55 -18.54
CA LEU A 19 -18.71 -4.06 -19.56
C LEU A 19 -17.37 -3.62 -18.95
N ALA A 20 -17.38 -2.93 -17.81
CA ALA A 20 -16.15 -2.55 -17.10
C ALA A 20 -15.36 -3.78 -16.61
N ALA A 21 -16.05 -4.78 -16.07
CA ALA A 21 -15.46 -6.03 -15.62
C ALA A 21 -14.90 -6.86 -16.79
N LEU A 22 -15.56 -6.82 -17.96
CA LEU A 22 -15.06 -7.42 -19.20
C LEU A 22 -13.82 -6.69 -19.71
N PHE A 23 -13.83 -5.35 -19.71
CA PHE A 23 -12.68 -4.55 -20.12
C PHE A 23 -11.47 -4.82 -19.23
N LEU A 24 -11.66 -4.89 -17.91
CA LEU A 24 -10.59 -5.27 -16.97
C LEU A 24 -9.95 -6.61 -17.35
N ARG A 25 -10.76 -7.62 -17.68
CA ARG A 25 -10.27 -8.95 -18.08
C ARG A 25 -9.57 -8.92 -19.44
N PHE A 26 -10.05 -8.08 -20.36
CA PHE A 26 -9.46 -7.90 -21.68
C PHE A 26 -8.05 -7.29 -21.63
N ILE A 27 -7.75 -6.44 -20.65
CA ILE A 27 -6.39 -5.89 -20.43
C ILE A 27 -5.37 -7.02 -20.22
N PHE A 28 -5.75 -8.10 -19.55
CA PHE A 28 -4.87 -9.23 -19.22
C PHE A 28 -4.92 -10.38 -20.23
N ARG A 29 -5.58 -10.21 -21.38
CA ARG A 29 -5.75 -11.30 -22.36
C ARG A 29 -4.44 -11.93 -22.82
N ASP A 30 -3.38 -11.14 -22.95
CA ASP A 30 -2.06 -11.57 -23.46
C ASP A 30 -1.13 -12.13 -22.36
N PHE A 31 -1.52 -12.08 -21.08
CA PHE A 31 -0.70 -12.57 -19.98
C PHE A 31 -0.60 -14.11 -19.98
N ILE A 32 0.60 -14.69 -19.92
CA ILE A 32 0.79 -16.14 -19.89
C ILE A 32 1.26 -16.57 -18.49
N SER A 33 0.38 -17.26 -17.74
CA SER A 33 0.70 -17.86 -16.45
C SER A 33 1.54 -19.13 -16.61
N ARG A 34 2.15 -19.60 -15.51
CA ARG A 34 2.91 -20.87 -15.48
C ARG A 34 2.02 -22.06 -15.86
N ASP A 35 0.83 -22.18 -15.28
CA ASP A 35 -0.16 -23.21 -15.66
C ASP A 35 -0.57 -23.10 -17.14
N MET A 36 -0.74 -21.88 -17.66
CA MET A 36 -1.09 -21.69 -19.07
C MET A 36 0.02 -22.23 -19.98
N LYS A 37 1.28 -21.90 -19.66
CA LYS A 37 2.46 -22.30 -20.44
C LYS A 37 2.73 -23.80 -20.38
N PHE A 38 2.66 -24.41 -19.20
CA PHE A 38 3.12 -25.79 -18.99
C PHE A 38 2.01 -26.83 -18.95
N CYS A 39 0.75 -26.41 -18.80
CA CYS A 39 -0.40 -27.32 -18.73
C CYS A 39 -1.44 -27.00 -19.81
N LEU A 40 -2.11 -25.84 -19.74
CA LEU A 40 -3.31 -25.58 -20.54
C LEU A 40 -3.04 -25.53 -22.05
N LEU A 41 -2.04 -24.76 -22.49
CA LEU A 41 -1.71 -24.67 -23.93
C LEU A 41 -1.19 -26.00 -24.48
N PRO A 42 -0.26 -26.71 -23.82
CA PRO A 42 0.14 -28.06 -24.26
C PRO A 42 -1.02 -29.06 -24.35
N TRP A 43 -1.97 -29.03 -23.41
CA TRP A 43 -3.16 -29.88 -23.47
C TRP A 43 -4.03 -29.55 -24.68
N TYR A 44 -4.26 -28.27 -24.94
CA TYR A 44 -5.03 -27.83 -26.11
C TYR A 44 -4.34 -28.20 -27.42
N GLU A 45 -3.03 -27.99 -27.55
CA GLU A 45 -2.27 -28.36 -28.75
C GLU A 45 -2.37 -29.87 -29.02
N LYS A 46 -2.24 -30.69 -27.97
CA LYS A 46 -2.40 -32.14 -28.07
C LYS A 46 -3.81 -32.53 -28.52
N ILE A 47 -4.86 -31.93 -27.95
CA ILE A 47 -6.25 -32.16 -28.35
C ILE A 47 -6.52 -31.63 -29.77
N ALA A 48 -5.93 -30.50 -30.14
CA ALA A 48 -6.07 -29.89 -31.45
C ALA A 48 -5.46 -30.76 -32.56
N GLY A 49 -4.37 -31.47 -32.27
CA GLY A 49 -3.76 -32.45 -33.18
C GLY A 49 -4.52 -33.77 -33.34
N MET A 50 -5.52 -34.05 -32.49
CA MET A 50 -6.29 -35.30 -32.50
C MET A 50 -7.56 -35.22 -33.34
N SER A 51 -7.99 -36.37 -33.87
CA SER A 51 -9.36 -36.57 -34.38
C SER A 51 -10.38 -36.51 -33.24
N ALA A 52 -11.68 -36.34 -33.58
CA ALA A 52 -12.76 -36.31 -32.58
C ALA A 52 -12.77 -37.55 -31.68
N ARG A 53 -12.58 -38.73 -32.29
CA ARG A 53 -12.56 -40.01 -31.57
C ARG A 53 -11.37 -40.08 -30.62
N GLU A 54 -10.16 -39.78 -31.10
CA GLU A 54 -8.94 -39.81 -30.28
C GLU A 54 -8.98 -38.81 -29.13
N ALA A 55 -9.48 -37.60 -29.36
CA ALA A 55 -9.61 -36.57 -28.34
C ALA A 55 -10.59 -36.96 -27.23
N LEU A 56 -11.61 -37.76 -27.53
CA LEU A 56 -12.61 -38.17 -26.54
C LEU A 56 -12.28 -39.50 -25.85
N THR A 57 -11.46 -40.37 -26.47
CA THR A 57 -11.02 -41.64 -25.87
C THR A 57 -9.70 -41.53 -25.09
N THR A 58 -8.85 -40.54 -25.37
CA THR A 58 -7.56 -40.35 -24.71
C THR A 58 -7.67 -39.38 -23.53
N GLN A 59 -7.09 -39.68 -22.36
CA GLN A 59 -7.00 -38.69 -21.27
C GLN A 59 -5.92 -37.65 -21.60
N VAL A 60 -6.30 -36.37 -21.64
CA VAL A 60 -5.35 -35.25 -21.77
C VAL A 60 -5.53 -34.30 -20.58
N GLY A 61 -4.42 -34.05 -19.88
CA GLY A 61 -4.44 -33.28 -18.63
C GLY A 61 -5.03 -34.06 -17.47
N ASP A 62 -5.30 -33.35 -16.38
CA ASP A 62 -5.78 -33.92 -15.12
C ASP A 62 -7.27 -33.67 -14.86
N TYR A 63 -7.98 -32.93 -15.72
CA TYR A 63 -9.42 -32.69 -15.60
C TYR A 63 -10.28 -33.83 -16.16
N ASN A 64 -11.54 -33.89 -15.71
CA ASN A 64 -12.48 -34.93 -16.14
C ASN A 64 -13.10 -34.62 -17.51
N PHE A 65 -13.87 -35.58 -18.03
CA PHE A 65 -14.28 -35.67 -19.42
C PHE A 65 -15.03 -34.44 -19.92
N LEU A 66 -15.91 -33.87 -19.09
CA LEU A 66 -16.66 -32.66 -19.43
C LEU A 66 -15.75 -31.48 -19.76
N TYR A 67 -14.70 -31.27 -18.97
CA TYR A 67 -13.77 -30.18 -19.23
C TYR A 67 -12.99 -30.42 -20.52
N GLN A 68 -12.50 -31.64 -20.73
CA GLN A 68 -11.79 -31.99 -21.96
C GLN A 68 -12.68 -31.86 -23.21
N LEU A 69 -13.96 -32.23 -23.11
CA LEU A 69 -14.95 -32.01 -24.16
C LEU A 69 -15.10 -30.52 -24.48
N LEU A 70 -15.20 -29.65 -23.47
CA LEU A 70 -15.25 -28.20 -23.69
C LEU A 70 -13.98 -27.68 -24.38
N ILE A 71 -12.80 -28.19 -24.03
CA ILE A 71 -11.55 -27.82 -24.71
C ILE A 71 -11.55 -28.28 -26.16
N TYR A 72 -12.06 -29.49 -26.44
CA TYR A 72 -12.25 -29.97 -27.80
C TYR A 72 -13.22 -29.06 -28.57
N ASP A 73 -14.34 -28.65 -27.99
CA ASP A 73 -15.30 -27.76 -28.65
C ASP A 73 -14.71 -26.36 -28.92
N LEU A 74 -13.85 -25.85 -28.01
CA LEU A 74 -13.13 -24.59 -28.24
C LEU A 74 -12.23 -24.63 -29.48
N LYS A 75 -11.72 -25.81 -29.87
CA LYS A 75 -10.97 -26.00 -31.13
C LYS A 75 -11.77 -25.55 -32.34
N LEU A 76 -13.07 -25.77 -32.32
CA LEU A 76 -13.98 -25.51 -33.45
C LEU A 76 -14.25 -24.01 -33.65
N LEU A 77 -13.92 -23.17 -32.66
CA LEU A 77 -14.09 -21.72 -32.74
C LEU A 77 -12.86 -21.05 -33.38
N PRO A 78 -12.99 -19.90 -34.06
CA PRO A 78 -11.85 -19.14 -34.55
C PRO A 78 -11.05 -18.47 -33.42
N GLY A 79 -9.79 -18.13 -33.68
CA GLY A 79 -8.90 -17.39 -32.74
C GLY A 79 -7.86 -18.25 -32.03
N GLU A 80 -6.99 -17.60 -31.25
CA GLU A 80 -5.89 -18.25 -30.53
C GLU A 80 -6.36 -19.00 -29.28
N ALA A 81 -5.65 -20.08 -28.94
CA ALA A 81 -5.99 -20.98 -27.82
C ALA A 81 -6.04 -20.24 -26.47
N ILE A 82 -5.11 -19.32 -26.22
CA ILE A 82 -5.04 -18.54 -24.97
C ILE A 82 -6.31 -17.72 -24.75
N TYR A 83 -6.81 -17.06 -25.80
CA TYR A 83 -8.01 -16.24 -25.72
C TYR A 83 -9.26 -17.09 -25.50
N LYS A 84 -9.32 -18.26 -26.12
CA LYS A 84 -10.44 -19.21 -25.95
C LYS A 84 -10.54 -19.74 -24.52
N TYR A 85 -9.42 -20.18 -23.93
CA TYR A 85 -9.39 -20.62 -22.53
C TYR A 85 -9.87 -19.52 -21.59
N LYS A 86 -9.29 -18.32 -21.72
CA LYS A 86 -9.65 -17.20 -20.86
C LYS A 86 -11.09 -16.77 -21.08
N ALA A 87 -11.59 -16.73 -22.31
CA ALA A 87 -12.98 -16.41 -22.60
C ALA A 87 -13.94 -17.40 -21.93
N LEU A 88 -13.62 -18.71 -21.96
CA LEU A 88 -14.41 -19.73 -21.29
C LEU A 88 -14.41 -19.53 -19.76
N SER A 89 -13.25 -19.28 -19.15
CA SER A 89 -13.18 -18.97 -17.71
C SER A 89 -13.96 -17.69 -17.35
N VAL A 90 -13.81 -16.64 -18.15
CA VAL A 90 -14.49 -15.35 -17.96
C VAL A 90 -16.00 -15.49 -18.07
N LEU A 91 -16.52 -16.31 -19.00
CA LEU A 91 -17.95 -16.60 -19.09
C LEU A 91 -18.50 -17.13 -17.77
N PHE A 92 -17.78 -18.06 -17.14
CA PHE A 92 -18.20 -18.64 -15.87
C PHE A 92 -18.09 -17.69 -14.67
N ASP A 93 -17.26 -16.64 -14.72
CA ASP A 93 -17.30 -15.57 -13.71
C ASP A 93 -18.66 -14.87 -13.69
N TYR A 94 -19.28 -14.67 -14.86
CA TYR A 94 -20.61 -14.06 -14.94
C TYR A 94 -21.68 -15.01 -14.42
N ILE A 95 -21.61 -16.31 -14.78
CA ILE A 95 -22.54 -17.34 -14.27
C ILE A 95 -22.42 -17.45 -12.74
N LEU A 96 -21.20 -17.40 -12.21
CA LEU A 96 -20.88 -17.35 -10.78
C LEU A 96 -21.51 -16.11 -10.13
N ALA A 97 -21.30 -14.92 -10.70
CA ALA A 97 -21.86 -13.67 -10.19
C ALA A 97 -23.40 -13.67 -10.20
N PHE A 98 -24.03 -14.30 -11.19
CA PHE A 98 -25.49 -14.51 -11.19
C PHE A 98 -25.93 -15.49 -10.10
N GLY A 99 -25.17 -16.56 -9.85
CA GLY A 99 -25.42 -17.46 -8.71
C GLY A 99 -25.40 -16.71 -7.37
N VAL A 100 -24.40 -15.84 -7.17
CA VAL A 100 -24.31 -14.94 -6.00
C VAL A 100 -25.51 -14.00 -5.95
N TYR A 101 -25.87 -13.36 -7.06
CA TYR A 101 -27.05 -12.48 -7.14
C TYR A 101 -28.31 -13.18 -6.67
N HIS A 102 -28.57 -14.40 -7.15
CA HIS A 102 -29.78 -15.14 -6.80
C HIS A 102 -29.82 -15.55 -5.32
N LEU A 103 -28.70 -16.04 -4.78
CA LEU A 103 -28.59 -16.36 -3.35
C LEU A 103 -28.77 -15.12 -2.46
N VAL A 104 -28.08 -14.02 -2.79
CA VAL A 104 -28.17 -12.78 -2.01
C VAL A 104 -29.55 -12.14 -2.15
N LYS A 105 -30.23 -12.29 -3.29
CA LYS A 105 -31.59 -11.79 -3.49
C LYS A 105 -32.57 -12.45 -2.52
N ASP A 106 -32.44 -13.77 -2.33
CA ASP A 106 -33.28 -14.54 -1.40
C ASP A 106 -32.97 -14.23 0.08
N ILE A 107 -31.72 -13.83 0.39
CA ILE A 107 -31.28 -13.55 1.77
C ILE A 107 -31.52 -12.10 2.18
N ALA A 108 -31.13 -11.13 1.33
CA ALA A 108 -31.01 -9.72 1.69
C ALA A 108 -31.78 -8.77 0.76
N GLY A 109 -32.34 -9.27 -0.34
CA GLY A 109 -33.17 -8.51 -1.28
C GLY A 109 -32.42 -8.02 -2.53
N LYS A 110 -33.19 -7.49 -3.49
CA LYS A 110 -32.72 -7.18 -4.85
C LYS A 110 -31.57 -6.16 -4.91
N LYS A 111 -31.56 -5.14 -4.05
CA LYS A 111 -30.52 -4.11 -4.07
C LYS A 111 -29.16 -4.69 -3.64
N GLN A 112 -29.18 -5.46 -2.56
CA GLN A 112 -28.02 -6.18 -2.02
C GLN A 112 -27.52 -7.22 -3.01
N ALA A 113 -28.43 -7.90 -3.71
CA ALA A 113 -28.09 -8.84 -4.77
C ALA A 113 -27.28 -8.19 -5.90
N LEU A 114 -27.68 -6.99 -6.34
CA LEU A 114 -26.94 -6.24 -7.35
C LEU A 114 -25.53 -5.87 -6.84
N ILE A 115 -25.38 -5.51 -5.57
CA ILE A 115 -24.06 -5.24 -4.98
C ILE A 115 -23.22 -6.52 -4.93
N GLY A 116 -23.81 -7.65 -4.53
CA GLY A 116 -23.13 -8.95 -4.54
C GLY A 116 -22.61 -9.33 -5.92
N TYR A 117 -23.43 -9.16 -6.96
CA TYR A 117 -23.04 -9.35 -8.36
C TYR A 117 -21.82 -8.51 -8.75
N ILE A 118 -21.86 -7.20 -8.45
CA ILE A 118 -20.78 -6.25 -8.75
C ILE A 118 -19.50 -6.67 -8.04
N ILE A 119 -19.58 -7.00 -6.76
CA ILE A 119 -18.43 -7.38 -5.95
C ILE A 119 -17.80 -8.66 -6.47
N THR A 120 -18.58 -9.69 -6.79
CA THR A 120 -18.04 -10.94 -7.33
C THR A 120 -17.26 -10.70 -8.63
N LEU A 121 -17.76 -9.87 -9.55
CA LEU A 121 -17.07 -9.60 -10.81
C LEU A 121 -15.78 -8.78 -10.65
N LEU A 122 -15.73 -7.90 -9.65
CA LEU A 122 -14.59 -7.04 -9.36
C LEU A 122 -13.63 -7.64 -8.32
N LEU A 123 -13.97 -8.79 -7.73
CA LEU A 123 -13.17 -9.45 -6.71
C LEU A 123 -11.83 -9.89 -7.32
N PRO A 124 -10.68 -9.48 -6.74
CA PRO A 124 -9.36 -9.82 -7.26
C PRO A 124 -9.15 -11.31 -7.51
N THR A 125 -9.52 -12.17 -6.57
CA THR A 125 -9.34 -13.62 -6.73
C THR A 125 -10.17 -14.19 -7.89
N VAL A 126 -11.30 -13.58 -8.26
CA VAL A 126 -12.15 -14.00 -9.39
C VAL A 126 -11.51 -13.64 -10.72
N TRP A 127 -11.20 -12.35 -10.95
CA TRP A 127 -10.67 -11.95 -12.26
C TRP A 127 -9.21 -12.37 -12.48
N LEU A 128 -8.41 -12.57 -11.40
CA LEU A 128 -7.09 -13.20 -11.51
C LEU A 128 -7.21 -14.67 -11.94
N ASN A 129 -8.17 -15.41 -11.36
CA ASN A 129 -8.39 -16.81 -11.72
C ASN A 129 -8.74 -16.98 -13.21
N SER A 130 -9.60 -16.11 -13.73
CA SER A 130 -10.04 -16.17 -15.11
C SER A 130 -9.09 -15.50 -16.10
N ALA A 131 -8.88 -14.18 -16.01
CA ALA A 131 -8.19 -13.41 -17.05
C ALA A 131 -6.67 -13.54 -17.02
N VAL A 132 -6.07 -13.75 -15.84
CA VAL A 132 -4.62 -13.91 -15.69
C VAL A 132 -4.25 -15.39 -15.79
N TRP A 133 -4.95 -16.27 -15.06
CA TRP A 133 -4.62 -17.68 -15.00
C TRP A 133 -5.23 -18.54 -16.11
N GLY A 134 -6.46 -18.23 -16.55
CA GLY A 134 -7.23 -19.08 -17.46
C GLY A 134 -7.77 -20.36 -16.80
N GLN A 135 -8.03 -20.34 -15.49
CA GLN A 135 -8.42 -21.52 -14.71
C GLN A 135 -9.94 -21.72 -14.66
N CYS A 136 -10.37 -22.94 -14.30
CA CYS A 136 -11.77 -23.35 -14.34
C CYS A 136 -12.49 -23.29 -12.97
N ASP A 137 -11.92 -22.61 -11.97
CA ASP A 137 -12.46 -22.64 -10.61
C ASP A 137 -13.88 -22.04 -10.52
N SER A 138 -14.15 -20.98 -11.29
CA SER A 138 -15.49 -20.41 -11.44
C SER A 138 -16.53 -21.40 -11.99
N MET A 139 -16.13 -22.42 -12.75
CA MET A 139 -17.07 -23.37 -13.36
C MET A 139 -17.77 -24.23 -12.32
N TYR A 140 -17.00 -25.00 -11.55
CA TYR A 140 -17.57 -25.90 -10.54
C TYR A 140 -18.20 -25.12 -9.38
N VAL A 141 -17.60 -23.98 -8.97
CA VAL A 141 -18.18 -23.15 -7.90
C VAL A 141 -19.49 -22.50 -8.32
N SER A 142 -19.64 -22.10 -9.59
CA SER A 142 -20.94 -21.59 -10.06
C SER A 142 -22.03 -22.66 -9.96
N ALA A 143 -21.75 -23.90 -10.38
CA ALA A 143 -22.67 -25.03 -10.23
C ALA A 143 -23.01 -25.32 -8.76
N ILE A 144 -22.05 -25.20 -7.83
CA ILE A 144 -22.30 -25.31 -6.38
C ILE A 144 -23.21 -24.19 -5.88
N LEU A 145 -23.00 -22.93 -6.29
CA LEU A 145 -23.87 -21.83 -5.86
C LEU A 145 -25.32 -22.03 -6.33
N TRP A 146 -25.50 -22.44 -7.59
CA TRP A 146 -26.83 -22.77 -8.10
C TRP A 146 -27.44 -23.99 -7.38
N SER A 147 -26.61 -24.99 -7.07
CA SER A 147 -27.02 -26.15 -6.26
C SER A 147 -27.53 -25.74 -4.88
N LEU A 148 -26.83 -24.84 -4.18
CA LEU A 148 -27.24 -24.27 -2.90
C LEU A 148 -28.49 -23.37 -3.03
N TYR A 149 -28.63 -22.64 -4.13
CA TYR A 149 -29.80 -21.82 -4.43
C TYR A 149 -31.07 -22.67 -4.52
N PHE A 150 -31.05 -23.72 -5.34
CA PHE A 150 -32.17 -24.65 -5.47
C PHE A 150 -32.44 -25.45 -4.19
N PHE A 151 -31.38 -25.82 -3.46
CA PHE A 151 -31.50 -26.46 -2.15
C PHE A 151 -32.33 -25.62 -1.18
N ARG A 152 -32.04 -24.32 -1.07
CA ARG A 152 -32.78 -23.39 -0.19
C ARG A 152 -34.26 -23.27 -0.57
N ARG A 153 -34.58 -23.47 -1.85
CA ARG A 153 -35.95 -23.45 -2.40
C ARG A 153 -36.66 -24.80 -2.32
N GLU A 154 -36.04 -25.81 -1.70
CA GLU A 154 -36.52 -27.20 -1.63
C GLU A 154 -36.61 -27.92 -2.99
N GLU A 155 -35.95 -27.41 -4.02
CA GLU A 155 -35.87 -28.03 -5.35
C GLU A 155 -34.69 -29.02 -5.38
N LEU A 156 -34.83 -30.14 -4.65
CA LEU A 156 -33.72 -31.07 -4.37
C LEU A 156 -33.18 -31.79 -5.61
N ILE A 157 -34.02 -32.10 -6.59
CA ILE A 157 -33.58 -32.73 -7.84
C ILE A 157 -32.60 -31.80 -8.58
N SER A 158 -33.00 -30.55 -8.81
CA SER A 158 -32.16 -29.53 -9.45
C SER A 158 -30.88 -29.27 -8.66
N SER A 159 -30.99 -29.22 -7.33
CA SER A 159 -29.83 -29.05 -6.45
C SER A 159 -28.80 -30.16 -6.63
N PHE A 160 -29.20 -31.42 -6.55
CA PHE A 160 -28.28 -32.55 -6.64
C PHE A 160 -27.80 -32.82 -8.08
N ALA A 161 -28.60 -32.49 -9.10
CA ALA A 161 -28.16 -32.51 -10.49
C ALA A 161 -27.00 -31.51 -10.71
N LEU A 162 -27.14 -30.27 -10.22
CA LEU A 162 -26.07 -29.27 -10.30
C LEU A 162 -24.85 -29.63 -9.45
N LEU A 163 -25.03 -30.33 -8.32
CA LEU A 163 -23.92 -30.88 -7.56
C LEU A 163 -23.16 -31.95 -8.36
N GLY A 164 -23.87 -32.78 -9.13
CA GLY A 164 -23.28 -33.73 -10.07
C GLY A 164 -22.54 -33.06 -11.22
N LEU A 165 -23.09 -31.97 -11.77
CA LEU A 165 -22.42 -31.16 -12.77
C LEU A 165 -21.14 -30.51 -12.22
N ALA A 166 -21.17 -30.00 -10.98
CA ALA A 166 -19.99 -29.46 -10.33
C ALA A 166 -18.88 -30.52 -10.19
N LEU A 167 -19.24 -31.74 -9.77
CA LEU A 167 -18.30 -32.87 -9.72
C LEU A 167 -17.68 -33.13 -11.08
N ALA A 168 -18.50 -33.20 -12.14
CA ALA A 168 -18.03 -33.43 -13.51
C ALA A 168 -16.97 -32.41 -13.98
N PHE A 169 -17.02 -31.17 -13.49
CA PHE A 169 -15.95 -30.19 -13.70
C PHE A 169 -14.71 -30.45 -12.84
N LYS A 170 -14.89 -30.61 -11.53
CA LYS A 170 -13.78 -30.67 -10.57
C LYS A 170 -14.07 -31.52 -9.34
N LEU A 171 -13.08 -32.32 -8.95
CA LEU A 171 -13.09 -33.11 -7.72
C LEU A 171 -13.27 -32.25 -6.48
N GLN A 172 -12.77 -31.01 -6.48
CA GLN A 172 -12.83 -30.04 -5.38
C GLN A 172 -14.28 -29.70 -4.96
N THR A 173 -15.28 -30.11 -5.73
CA THR A 173 -16.68 -30.15 -5.29
C THR A 173 -16.87 -30.94 -3.98
N VAL A 174 -16.01 -31.91 -3.68
CA VAL A 174 -16.01 -32.64 -2.39
C VAL A 174 -15.90 -31.73 -1.16
N PHE A 175 -15.40 -30.50 -1.28
CA PHE A 175 -15.35 -29.56 -0.16
C PHE A 175 -16.73 -29.12 0.33
N VAL A 176 -17.77 -29.14 -0.52
CA VAL A 176 -19.16 -28.84 -0.09
C VAL A 176 -19.95 -30.09 0.29
N PHE A 177 -19.46 -31.29 0.00
CA PHE A 177 -20.16 -32.55 0.28
C PHE A 177 -20.53 -32.74 1.77
N PRO A 178 -19.66 -32.42 2.74
CA PRO A 178 -20.01 -32.54 4.16
C PRO A 178 -21.28 -31.78 4.54
N PHE A 179 -21.59 -30.65 3.87
CA PHE A 179 -22.84 -29.92 4.10
C PHE A 179 -24.07 -30.73 3.68
N TYR A 180 -24.05 -31.36 2.50
CA TYR A 180 -25.16 -32.19 2.02
C TYR A 180 -25.32 -33.46 2.86
N VAL A 181 -24.21 -34.07 3.30
CA VAL A 181 -24.21 -35.20 4.24
C VAL A 181 -24.85 -34.80 5.56
N TYR A 182 -24.47 -33.65 6.14
CA TYR A 182 -25.07 -33.13 7.36
C TYR A 182 -26.59 -32.96 7.24
N VAL A 183 -27.07 -32.32 6.17
CA VAL A 183 -28.51 -32.13 5.94
C VAL A 183 -29.23 -33.47 5.83
N TYR A 184 -28.65 -34.46 5.16
CA TYR A 184 -29.22 -35.80 5.07
C TYR A 184 -29.31 -36.47 6.44
N LEU A 185 -28.21 -36.48 7.20
CA LEU A 185 -28.16 -37.08 8.53
C LEU A 185 -29.12 -36.39 9.51
N GLU A 186 -29.23 -35.06 9.45
CA GLU A 186 -30.21 -34.30 10.22
C GLU A 186 -31.64 -34.70 9.83
N GLY A 187 -31.92 -34.82 8.53
CA GLY A 187 -33.23 -35.19 8.01
C GLY A 187 -33.66 -36.59 8.46
N VAL A 188 -32.73 -37.55 8.46
CA VAL A 188 -32.92 -38.92 8.97
C VAL A 188 -33.14 -38.90 10.48
N ALA A 189 -32.24 -38.27 11.24
CA ALA A 189 -32.31 -38.22 12.70
C ALA A 189 -33.61 -37.56 13.21
N ARG A 190 -34.11 -36.54 12.49
CA ARG A 190 -35.35 -35.84 12.82
C ARG A 190 -36.60 -36.40 12.15
N LYS A 191 -36.49 -37.51 11.40
CA LYS A 191 -37.61 -38.15 10.69
C LYS A 191 -38.42 -37.19 9.79
N THR A 192 -37.75 -36.22 9.17
CA THR A 192 -38.42 -35.23 8.29
C THR A 192 -38.68 -35.76 6.88
N GLY A 193 -37.90 -36.76 6.43
CA GLY A 193 -38.11 -37.50 5.18
C GLY A 193 -37.94 -36.71 3.86
N LYS A 194 -37.51 -35.44 3.91
CA LYS A 194 -37.41 -34.57 2.73
C LYS A 194 -36.24 -34.94 1.81
N LEU A 195 -35.03 -35.07 2.36
CA LEU A 195 -33.85 -35.50 1.61
C LEU A 195 -33.68 -37.02 1.74
N ARG A 196 -33.55 -37.71 0.60
CA ARG A 196 -33.41 -39.18 0.52
C ARG A 196 -32.12 -39.58 -0.20
N LEU A 197 -31.65 -40.81 0.04
CA LEU A 197 -30.39 -41.32 -0.51
C LEU A 197 -30.33 -41.25 -2.05
N TYR A 198 -31.46 -41.43 -2.76
CA TYR A 198 -31.50 -41.37 -4.22
C TYR A 198 -31.08 -40.00 -4.79
N HIS A 199 -31.17 -38.91 -4.01
CA HIS A 199 -30.72 -37.59 -4.45
C HIS A 199 -29.21 -37.56 -4.69
N PHE A 200 -28.42 -38.23 -3.84
CA PHE A 200 -26.99 -38.42 -4.11
C PHE A 200 -26.77 -39.25 -5.37
N GLY A 201 -27.65 -40.22 -5.65
CA GLY A 201 -27.70 -40.94 -6.92
C GLY A 201 -27.91 -40.01 -8.13
N ILE A 202 -28.73 -38.96 -8.01
CA ILE A 202 -28.92 -37.96 -9.08
C ILE A 202 -27.61 -37.23 -9.38
N SER A 203 -26.79 -36.90 -8.37
CA SER A 203 -25.47 -36.31 -8.60
C SER A 203 -24.57 -37.24 -9.42
N ILE A 204 -24.55 -38.53 -9.08
CA ILE A 204 -23.75 -39.53 -9.81
C ILE A 204 -24.26 -39.71 -11.24
N VAL A 205 -25.58 -39.84 -11.43
CA VAL A 205 -26.19 -39.95 -12.76
C VAL A 205 -25.86 -38.72 -13.61
N THR A 206 -26.06 -37.51 -13.07
CA THR A 206 -25.78 -36.27 -13.82
C THR A 206 -24.32 -36.15 -14.20
N MET A 207 -23.41 -36.51 -13.30
CA MET A 207 -21.98 -36.58 -13.57
C MET A 207 -21.68 -37.55 -14.72
N LEU A 208 -22.26 -38.75 -14.72
CA LEU A 208 -22.08 -39.74 -15.78
C LEU A 208 -22.74 -39.35 -17.11
N LEU A 209 -23.85 -38.59 -17.10
CA LEU A 209 -24.46 -38.08 -18.32
C LEU A 209 -23.48 -37.18 -19.10
N THR A 210 -22.63 -36.42 -18.41
CA THR A 210 -21.61 -35.58 -19.06
C THR A 210 -20.50 -36.39 -19.73
N ALA A 211 -20.34 -37.66 -19.35
CA ALA A 211 -19.36 -38.59 -19.92
C ALA A 211 -19.89 -39.36 -21.14
N ILE A 212 -21.19 -39.29 -21.45
CA ILE A 212 -21.82 -40.03 -22.54
C ILE A 212 -21.08 -39.86 -23.88
N PRO A 213 -20.69 -38.65 -24.33
CA PRO A 213 -19.97 -38.49 -25.59
C PRO A 213 -18.67 -39.29 -25.62
N ASN A 214 -17.91 -39.31 -24.53
CA ASN A 214 -16.66 -40.08 -24.42
C ASN A 214 -16.92 -41.59 -24.42
N VAL A 215 -17.97 -42.04 -23.72
CA VAL A 215 -18.33 -43.46 -23.64
C VAL A 215 -18.78 -44.00 -24.99
N ILE A 216 -19.63 -43.24 -25.71
CA ILE A 216 -20.06 -43.59 -27.08
C ILE A 216 -18.85 -43.72 -28.03
N MET A 217 -17.82 -42.88 -27.84
CA MET A 217 -16.61 -42.92 -28.66
C MET A 217 -15.65 -44.09 -28.29
N GLY A 218 -15.96 -44.84 -27.23
CA GLY A 218 -15.25 -46.06 -26.83
C GLY A 218 -14.49 -45.99 -25.50
N ARG A 219 -14.69 -44.94 -24.70
CA ARG A 219 -14.03 -44.78 -23.40
C ARG A 219 -14.78 -45.52 -22.29
N SER A 220 -14.06 -46.16 -21.36
CA SER A 220 -14.72 -46.86 -20.26
C SER A 220 -15.27 -45.88 -19.22
N ILE A 221 -16.41 -46.23 -18.60
CA ILE A 221 -16.94 -45.50 -17.43
C ILE A 221 -15.94 -45.54 -16.26
N SER A 222 -15.15 -46.62 -16.12
CA SER A 222 -14.12 -46.72 -15.07
C SER A 222 -13.05 -45.64 -15.20
N ASP A 223 -12.76 -45.19 -16.43
CA ASP A 223 -11.76 -44.15 -16.68
C ASP A 223 -12.18 -42.80 -16.11
N PHE A 224 -13.48 -42.57 -15.96
CA PHE A 224 -14.00 -41.34 -15.36
C PHE A 224 -13.56 -41.22 -13.89
N PHE A 225 -13.66 -42.32 -13.14
CA PHE A 225 -13.28 -42.37 -11.73
C PHE A 225 -11.75 -42.43 -11.55
N SER A 226 -11.04 -43.07 -12.49
CA SER A 226 -9.59 -43.18 -12.42
C SER A 226 -8.87 -41.83 -12.54
N VAL A 227 -9.48 -40.85 -13.24
CA VAL A 227 -8.96 -39.46 -13.28
C VAL A 227 -8.90 -38.86 -11.88
N TYR A 228 -9.96 -38.98 -11.08
CA TYR A 228 -9.95 -38.45 -9.71
C TYR A 228 -8.98 -39.18 -8.78
N LEU A 229 -8.86 -40.50 -8.90
CA LEU A 229 -7.87 -41.26 -8.13
C LEU A 229 -6.45 -40.76 -8.44
N LYS A 230 -6.11 -40.58 -9.73
CA LYS A 230 -4.80 -40.04 -10.15
C LYS A 230 -4.57 -38.61 -9.66
N GLN A 231 -5.60 -37.76 -9.65
CA GLN A 231 -5.50 -36.39 -9.10
C GLN A 231 -5.08 -36.41 -7.62
N THR A 232 -5.58 -37.35 -6.81
CA THR A 232 -5.20 -37.44 -5.39
C THR A 232 -3.74 -37.82 -5.16
N GLU A 233 -3.08 -38.41 -6.17
CA GLU A 233 -1.66 -38.81 -6.11
C GLU A 233 -0.71 -37.78 -6.72
N THR A 234 -1.24 -36.72 -7.34
CA THR A 234 -0.45 -35.75 -8.11
C THR A 234 0.44 -34.88 -7.23
N TYR A 235 -0.05 -34.48 -6.05
CA TYR A 235 0.64 -33.54 -5.18
C TYR A 235 1.02 -34.18 -3.84
N LYS A 236 2.33 -34.38 -3.66
CA LYS A 236 2.92 -35.06 -2.49
C LYS A 236 3.50 -34.08 -1.46
N GLU A 237 2.82 -32.97 -1.23
CA GLU A 237 3.19 -31.97 -0.23
C GLU A 237 2.02 -31.70 0.72
N MET A 238 2.32 -31.30 1.97
CA MET A 238 1.30 -30.95 2.95
C MET A 238 0.46 -29.75 2.50
N THR A 239 1.12 -28.75 1.91
CA THR A 239 0.48 -27.60 1.27
C THR A 239 1.33 -27.17 0.07
N MET A 240 0.69 -26.55 -0.92
CA MET A 240 1.38 -25.90 -2.04
C MET A 240 0.94 -24.44 -2.07
N ASN A 241 1.75 -23.57 -1.50
CA ASN A 241 1.48 -22.13 -1.37
C ASN A 241 0.16 -21.76 -0.66
N TYR A 242 -0.50 -22.72 0.01
CA TYR A 242 -1.71 -22.47 0.78
C TYR A 242 -1.39 -22.30 2.28
N PRO A 243 -1.90 -21.26 2.95
CA PRO A 243 -1.55 -20.96 4.34
C PRO A 243 -2.40 -21.81 5.29
N SER A 244 -2.08 -23.10 5.39
CA SER A 244 -2.76 -24.05 6.27
C SER A 244 -2.11 -24.14 7.65
N ILE A 245 -2.76 -24.81 8.59
CA ILE A 245 -2.18 -25.12 9.90
C ILE A 245 -0.91 -25.99 9.81
N TRP A 246 -0.76 -26.77 8.75
CA TRP A 246 0.36 -27.70 8.58
C TRP A 246 1.71 -26.98 8.41
N ASN A 247 1.70 -25.73 7.93
CA ASN A 247 2.92 -24.92 7.82
C ASN A 247 3.49 -24.51 9.19
N LEU A 248 2.66 -24.44 10.24
CA LEU A 248 3.11 -24.11 11.60
C LEU A 248 3.66 -25.33 12.35
N LEU A 249 3.17 -26.52 11.99
CA LEU A 249 3.52 -27.78 12.65
C LEU A 249 4.68 -28.51 11.95
N ARG A 250 5.08 -28.06 10.75
CA ARG A 250 6.19 -28.62 9.95
C ARG A 250 6.09 -30.14 9.77
N LEU A 251 4.88 -30.64 9.52
CA LEU A 251 4.58 -32.05 9.30
C LEU A 251 5.06 -32.55 7.93
N SER A 252 5.33 -33.86 7.82
CA SER A 252 5.75 -34.52 6.59
C SER A 252 4.58 -35.19 5.89
N TYR A 253 4.47 -34.99 4.57
CA TYR A 253 3.40 -35.59 3.77
C TYR A 253 3.39 -37.12 3.82
N GLU A 254 4.57 -37.75 3.72
CA GLU A 254 4.68 -39.20 3.62
C GLU A 254 4.24 -39.92 4.91
N THR A 255 4.51 -39.34 6.07
CA THR A 255 4.19 -39.94 7.37
C THR A 255 2.84 -39.49 7.93
N ASP A 256 2.47 -38.23 7.72
CA ASP A 256 1.42 -37.59 8.53
C ASP A 256 0.09 -37.39 7.78
N LYS A 257 0.05 -37.60 6.45
CA LYS A 257 -1.14 -37.28 5.64
C LYS A 257 -2.42 -37.99 6.11
N PHE A 258 -2.33 -39.26 6.48
CA PHE A 258 -3.50 -40.03 6.91
C PHE A 258 -4.03 -39.56 8.27
N TRP A 259 -3.13 -39.18 9.18
CA TRP A 259 -3.50 -38.55 10.46
C TRP A 259 -4.16 -37.19 10.24
N CYS A 260 -3.65 -36.37 9.33
CA CYS A 260 -4.24 -35.08 8.99
C CYS A 260 -5.64 -35.23 8.35
N ILE A 261 -5.82 -36.20 7.45
CA ILE A 261 -7.13 -36.55 6.88
C ILE A 261 -8.10 -37.02 7.97
N GLY A 262 -7.64 -37.91 8.85
CA GLY A 262 -8.43 -38.39 9.99
C GLY A 262 -8.85 -37.25 10.91
N PHE A 263 -7.93 -36.34 11.22
CA PHE A 263 -8.20 -35.15 12.03
C PHE A 263 -9.24 -34.23 11.38
N ALA A 264 -9.10 -33.94 10.08
CA ALA A 264 -10.08 -33.15 9.34
C ALA A 264 -11.48 -33.82 9.35
N ALA A 265 -11.54 -35.14 9.17
CA ALA A 265 -12.79 -35.90 9.22
C ALA A 265 -13.45 -35.84 10.60
N VAL A 266 -12.67 -35.99 11.69
CA VAL A 266 -13.15 -35.84 13.07
C VAL A 266 -13.70 -34.44 13.29
N LEU A 267 -12.99 -33.39 12.87
CA LEU A 267 -13.46 -32.00 13.00
C LEU A 267 -14.78 -31.77 12.26
N LEU A 268 -14.92 -32.27 11.03
CA LEU A 268 -16.17 -32.18 10.27
C LEU A 268 -17.31 -32.89 11.02
N CYS A 269 -17.09 -34.10 11.54
CA CYS A 269 -18.07 -34.82 12.35
C CYS A 269 -18.48 -34.03 13.61
N VAL A 270 -17.51 -33.40 14.29
CA VAL A 270 -17.78 -32.54 15.45
C VAL A 270 -18.66 -31.35 15.07
N PHE A 271 -18.36 -30.64 13.98
CA PHE A 271 -19.20 -29.53 13.53
C PHE A 271 -20.61 -29.98 13.16
N MET A 272 -20.75 -31.07 12.40
CA MET A 272 -22.05 -31.64 12.06
C MET A 272 -22.86 -32.03 13.30
N TYR A 273 -22.22 -32.63 14.30
CA TYR A 273 -22.84 -32.96 15.59
C TYR A 273 -23.25 -31.71 16.37
N VAL A 274 -22.39 -30.67 16.41
CA VAL A 274 -22.71 -29.39 17.05
C VAL A 274 -23.91 -28.73 16.38
N PHE A 275 -23.95 -28.69 15.05
CA PHE A 275 -25.09 -28.14 14.30
C PHE A 275 -26.38 -28.91 14.60
N TYR A 276 -26.31 -30.24 14.63
CA TYR A 276 -27.42 -31.10 15.01
C TYR A 276 -27.91 -30.81 16.44
N LYS A 277 -27.01 -30.77 17.43
CA LYS A 277 -27.34 -30.52 18.85
C LYS A 277 -27.89 -29.13 19.09
N LYS A 278 -27.36 -28.11 18.41
CA LYS A 278 -27.84 -26.72 18.48
C LYS A 278 -29.13 -26.47 17.71
N ARG A 279 -29.68 -27.48 17.04
CA ARG A 279 -30.87 -27.39 16.20
C ARG A 279 -30.78 -26.27 15.16
N VAL A 280 -29.65 -26.19 14.49
CA VAL A 280 -29.41 -25.19 13.45
C VAL A 280 -30.47 -25.33 12.36
N ASP A 281 -31.15 -24.23 12.03
CA ASP A 281 -32.02 -24.17 10.86
C ASP A 281 -31.15 -24.13 9.60
N THR A 282 -31.04 -25.29 8.95
CA THR A 282 -30.21 -25.49 7.74
C THR A 282 -30.68 -24.67 6.55
N LYS A 283 -31.94 -24.21 6.49
CA LYS A 283 -32.36 -23.25 5.48
C LYS A 283 -31.87 -21.86 5.82
N ARG A 284 -32.08 -21.39 7.05
CA ARG A 284 -31.64 -20.06 7.46
C ARG A 284 -30.12 -19.91 7.43
N TYR A 285 -29.40 -20.90 7.95
CA TYR A 285 -27.94 -20.88 8.10
C TYR A 285 -27.19 -21.69 7.03
N CYS A 286 -27.85 -22.03 5.91
CA CYS A 286 -27.27 -22.79 4.80
C CYS A 286 -25.85 -22.33 4.41
N ILE A 287 -25.68 -21.03 4.16
CA ILE A 287 -24.39 -20.46 3.74
C ILE A 287 -23.34 -20.55 4.84
N TRP A 288 -23.70 -20.34 6.11
CA TRP A 288 -22.79 -20.48 7.24
C TRP A 288 -22.30 -21.92 7.41
N CYS A 289 -23.21 -22.90 7.31
CA CYS A 289 -22.85 -24.32 7.41
C CYS A 289 -21.96 -24.74 6.23
N ALA A 290 -22.33 -24.38 4.99
CA ALA A 290 -21.54 -24.68 3.80
C ALA A 290 -20.15 -24.03 3.86
N PHE A 291 -20.07 -22.74 4.24
CA PHE A 291 -18.82 -22.01 4.41
C PHE A 291 -17.92 -22.68 5.46
N THR A 292 -18.47 -22.97 6.65
CA THR A 292 -17.70 -23.55 7.76
C THR A 292 -17.11 -24.90 7.35
N LEU A 293 -17.93 -25.79 6.80
CA LEU A 293 -17.47 -27.14 6.43
C LEU A 293 -16.46 -27.10 5.27
N ALA A 294 -16.69 -26.27 4.25
CA ALA A 294 -15.75 -26.13 3.14
C ALA A 294 -14.42 -25.51 3.59
N TYR A 295 -14.45 -24.49 4.46
CA TYR A 295 -13.23 -23.87 4.99
C TYR A 295 -12.45 -24.86 5.86
N THR A 296 -13.14 -25.67 6.68
CA THR A 296 -12.52 -26.76 7.44
C THR A 296 -11.83 -27.77 6.53
N CYS A 297 -12.46 -28.18 5.43
CA CYS A 297 -11.82 -29.08 4.47
C CYS A 297 -10.49 -28.52 3.96
N VAL A 298 -10.49 -27.28 3.46
CA VAL A 298 -9.28 -26.72 2.83
C VAL A 298 -8.21 -26.35 3.87
N LEU A 299 -8.59 -25.97 5.09
CA LEU A 299 -7.62 -25.63 6.14
C LEU A 299 -6.91 -26.84 6.73
N PHE A 300 -7.56 -28.01 6.77
CA PHE A 300 -7.06 -29.20 7.47
C PHE A 300 -6.79 -30.41 6.58
N LEU A 301 -7.20 -30.44 5.30
CA LEU A 301 -6.75 -31.53 4.42
C LEU A 301 -5.29 -31.30 3.96
N PRO A 302 -4.51 -32.37 3.71
CA PRO A 302 -3.21 -32.26 3.04
C PRO A 302 -3.36 -32.02 1.53
N SER A 303 -2.27 -31.72 0.82
CA SER A 303 -2.25 -31.46 -0.64
C SER A 303 -3.12 -30.27 -1.08
N MET A 304 -3.26 -29.25 -0.23
CA MET A 304 -4.05 -28.06 -0.54
C MET A 304 -3.21 -27.00 -1.26
N HIS A 305 -3.71 -26.48 -2.40
CA HIS A 305 -3.07 -25.42 -3.20
C HIS A 305 -3.80 -24.07 -3.02
N GLU A 306 -3.17 -22.91 -3.29
CA GLU A 306 -3.76 -21.60 -2.95
C GLU A 306 -5.13 -21.32 -3.57
N ARG A 307 -5.45 -21.94 -4.72
CA ARG A 307 -6.75 -21.78 -5.39
C ARG A 307 -7.88 -22.59 -4.78
N TYR A 308 -7.60 -23.59 -3.94
CA TYR A 308 -8.64 -24.42 -3.35
C TYR A 308 -9.54 -23.65 -2.38
N GLY A 309 -9.10 -22.46 -1.94
CA GLY A 309 -9.93 -21.56 -1.16
C GLY A 309 -11.06 -20.85 -1.91
N PHE A 310 -11.07 -20.92 -3.25
CA PHE A 310 -12.00 -20.18 -4.09
C PHE A 310 -13.48 -20.41 -3.71
N LEU A 311 -13.88 -21.65 -3.41
CA LEU A 311 -15.25 -21.97 -3.02
C LEU A 311 -15.69 -21.22 -1.74
N TYR A 312 -14.94 -21.37 -0.65
CA TYR A 312 -15.35 -20.76 0.62
C TYR A 312 -15.21 -19.23 0.57
N GLU A 313 -14.32 -18.69 -0.26
CA GLU A 313 -14.23 -17.24 -0.51
C GLU A 313 -15.50 -16.69 -1.17
N ILE A 314 -16.02 -17.38 -2.19
CA ILE A 314 -17.28 -16.98 -2.82
C ILE A 314 -18.47 -17.17 -1.87
N LEU A 315 -18.46 -18.22 -1.03
CA LEU A 315 -19.43 -18.35 0.05
C LEU A 315 -19.32 -17.19 1.06
N ALA A 316 -18.11 -16.68 1.34
CA ALA A 316 -17.90 -15.51 2.18
C ALA A 316 -18.48 -14.22 1.56
N VAL A 317 -18.49 -14.09 0.22
CA VAL A 317 -19.20 -13.00 -0.46
C VAL A 317 -20.70 -13.06 -0.15
N VAL A 318 -21.33 -14.24 -0.27
CA VAL A 318 -22.75 -14.40 0.08
C VAL A 318 -22.96 -14.16 1.59
N LEU A 319 -22.00 -14.58 2.42
CA LEU A 319 -22.03 -14.44 3.86
C LEU A 319 -22.02 -12.98 4.33
N ALA A 320 -21.29 -12.10 3.64
CA ALA A 320 -21.25 -10.66 3.87
C ALA A 320 -22.64 -10.00 3.78
N PHE A 321 -23.56 -10.57 3.00
CA PHE A 321 -24.94 -10.08 2.91
C PHE A 321 -25.90 -10.78 3.88
N SER A 322 -25.55 -12.00 4.32
CA SER A 322 -26.27 -12.72 5.36
C SER A 322 -26.01 -12.13 6.76
N SER A 323 -24.78 -11.69 7.01
CA SER A 323 -24.32 -11.16 8.29
C SER A 323 -23.29 -10.04 8.08
N GLY A 324 -23.37 -8.96 8.86
CA GLY A 324 -22.42 -7.84 8.75
C GLY A 324 -20.96 -8.26 9.01
N ILE A 325 -20.75 -9.31 9.80
CA ILE A 325 -19.43 -9.88 10.12
C ILE A 325 -18.81 -10.61 8.92
N GLY A 326 -19.63 -11.08 7.98
CA GLY A 326 -19.16 -11.71 6.75
C GLY A 326 -18.28 -10.79 5.90
N TRP A 327 -18.44 -9.46 6.02
CA TRP A 327 -17.54 -8.49 5.37
C TRP A 327 -16.11 -8.54 5.92
N VAL A 328 -15.97 -8.71 7.25
CA VAL A 328 -14.65 -8.83 7.89
C VAL A 328 -13.98 -10.13 7.45
N ILE A 329 -14.76 -11.21 7.40
CA ILE A 329 -14.28 -12.52 6.93
C ILE A 329 -13.84 -12.43 5.47
N LEU A 330 -14.68 -11.87 4.59
CA LEU A 330 -14.36 -11.69 3.17
C LEU A 330 -13.08 -10.87 2.97
N LEU A 331 -12.95 -9.72 3.64
CA LEU A 331 -11.78 -8.86 3.52
C LEU A 331 -10.50 -9.56 4.02
N GLY A 332 -10.58 -10.25 5.16
CA GLY A 332 -9.46 -11.02 5.69
C GLY A 332 -9.02 -12.13 4.73
N LEU A 333 -9.97 -12.89 4.17
CA LEU A 333 -9.69 -13.94 3.20
C LEU A 333 -9.06 -13.38 1.93
N GLN A 334 -9.59 -12.28 1.39
CA GLN A 334 -9.05 -11.65 0.19
C GLN A 334 -7.61 -11.18 0.37
N LEU A 335 -7.25 -10.61 1.54
CA LEU A 335 -5.87 -10.20 1.81
C LEU A 335 -4.90 -11.39 1.84
N ILE A 336 -5.32 -12.51 2.43
CA ILE A 336 -4.53 -13.75 2.50
C ILE A 336 -4.37 -14.36 1.11
N SER A 337 -5.48 -14.55 0.38
CA SER A 337 -5.47 -15.18 -0.94
C SER A 337 -4.75 -14.33 -2.00
N MET A 338 -4.85 -13.00 -1.92
CA MET A 338 -4.09 -12.12 -2.80
C MET A 338 -2.58 -12.28 -2.60
N LYS A 339 -2.13 -12.47 -1.36
CA LYS A 339 -0.71 -12.72 -1.09
C LYS A 339 -0.22 -14.03 -1.71
N THR A 340 -0.98 -15.09 -1.59
CA THR A 340 -0.59 -16.40 -2.14
C THR A 340 -0.71 -16.44 -3.67
N TYR A 341 -1.72 -15.78 -4.25
CA TYR A 341 -1.87 -15.65 -5.70
C TYR A 341 -0.71 -14.87 -6.30
N PHE A 342 -0.33 -13.74 -5.68
CA PHE A 342 0.80 -12.96 -6.17
C PHE A 342 2.16 -13.64 -5.98
N TYR A 343 2.33 -14.41 -4.90
CA TYR A 343 3.49 -15.30 -4.74
C TYR A 343 3.61 -16.24 -5.94
N TYR A 344 2.54 -16.95 -6.29
CA TYR A 344 2.58 -17.88 -7.42
C TYR A 344 2.76 -17.17 -8.77
N LEU A 345 1.98 -16.11 -9.04
CA LEU A 345 1.93 -15.46 -10.36
C LEU A 345 3.13 -14.57 -10.66
N TYR A 346 3.73 -13.97 -9.63
CA TYR A 346 4.78 -12.95 -9.78
C TYR A 346 6.03 -13.23 -8.94
N ASN A 347 6.13 -14.41 -8.32
CA ASN A 347 7.28 -14.84 -7.52
C ASN A 347 7.63 -13.87 -6.38
N MET A 348 6.62 -13.23 -5.78
CA MET A 348 6.80 -12.36 -4.61
C MET A 348 7.28 -13.17 -3.40
N GLN A 349 8.03 -12.58 -2.47
CA GLN A 349 8.40 -13.28 -1.23
C GLN A 349 7.19 -13.39 -0.28
N LEU A 350 7.08 -14.53 0.41
CA LEU A 350 5.96 -14.84 1.29
C LEU A 350 6.43 -15.55 2.55
N ASN A 351 6.07 -15.01 3.71
CA ASN A 351 6.21 -15.71 4.99
C ASN A 351 4.98 -16.59 5.20
N MET A 352 5.12 -17.88 4.87
CA MET A 352 4.00 -18.82 4.90
C MET A 352 3.51 -19.10 6.32
N GLU A 353 4.43 -19.17 7.28
CA GLU A 353 4.09 -19.38 8.70
C GLU A 353 3.22 -18.22 9.21
N PHE A 354 3.58 -16.97 8.91
CA PHE A 354 2.80 -15.80 9.30
C PHE A 354 1.41 -15.77 8.66
N LEU A 355 1.30 -16.07 7.36
CA LEU A 355 0.00 -16.12 6.69
C LEU A 355 -0.87 -17.26 7.21
N SER A 356 -0.27 -18.42 7.51
CA SER A 356 -0.96 -19.55 8.16
C SER A 356 -1.52 -19.15 9.52
N PHE A 357 -0.72 -18.44 10.33
CA PHE A 357 -1.19 -17.91 11.61
C PHE A 357 -2.40 -16.96 11.43
N LEU A 358 -2.31 -16.00 10.50
CA LEU A 358 -3.42 -15.09 10.21
C LEU A 358 -4.68 -15.83 9.71
N ASN A 359 -4.52 -16.84 8.84
CA ASN A 359 -5.62 -17.64 8.31
C ASN A 359 -6.32 -18.44 9.42
N ILE A 360 -5.56 -19.00 10.36
CA ILE A 360 -6.11 -19.69 11.53
C ILE A 360 -6.84 -18.71 12.46
N CYS A 361 -6.28 -17.53 12.72
CA CYS A 361 -6.96 -16.50 13.51
C CYS A 361 -8.29 -16.10 12.88
N LEU A 362 -8.32 -15.93 11.55
CA LEU A 362 -9.54 -15.60 10.81
C LEU A 362 -10.56 -16.75 10.82
N TYR A 363 -10.08 -17.99 10.68
CA TYR A 363 -10.90 -19.20 10.79
C TYR A 363 -11.55 -19.30 12.19
N ILE A 364 -10.77 -19.18 13.27
CA ILE A 364 -11.28 -19.19 14.65
C ILE A 364 -12.29 -18.06 14.86
N PHE A 365 -11.98 -16.86 14.36
CA PHE A 365 -12.90 -15.73 14.39
C PHE A 365 -14.22 -16.02 13.66
N SER A 366 -14.17 -16.68 12.50
CA SER A 366 -15.37 -17.07 11.75
C SER A 366 -16.24 -18.08 12.50
N LEU A 367 -15.62 -19.05 13.19
CA LEU A 367 -16.32 -20.01 14.05
C LEU A 367 -17.01 -19.32 15.24
N TYR A 368 -16.29 -18.40 15.90
CA TYR A 368 -16.83 -17.60 16.99
C TYR A 368 -18.01 -16.73 16.52
N ALA A 369 -17.87 -16.11 15.35
CA ALA A 369 -18.92 -15.32 14.73
C ALA A 369 -20.16 -16.15 14.42
N PHE A 370 -19.99 -17.35 13.86
CA PHE A 370 -21.10 -18.25 13.60
C PHE A 370 -21.80 -18.69 14.90
N TYR A 371 -21.03 -19.06 15.93
CA TYR A 371 -21.58 -19.42 17.24
C TYR A 371 -22.41 -18.29 17.87
N ARG A 372 -21.93 -17.04 17.78
CA ARG A 372 -22.64 -15.85 18.26
C ARG A 372 -23.96 -15.64 17.50
N GLU A 373 -23.93 -15.84 16.19
CA GLU A 373 -25.11 -15.75 15.33
C GLU A 373 -26.15 -16.82 15.71
N LEU A 374 -25.72 -18.07 15.90
CA LEU A 374 -26.58 -19.17 16.36
C LEU A 374 -27.20 -18.91 17.74
N SER A 375 -26.50 -18.18 18.60
CA SER A 375 -26.96 -17.85 19.95
C SER A 375 -27.96 -16.68 19.99
N GLY A 376 -28.36 -16.12 18.83
CA GLY A 376 -29.19 -14.91 18.74
C GLY A 376 -28.52 -13.64 19.29
N LYS A 377 -27.27 -13.76 19.74
CA LYS A 377 -26.40 -12.68 20.23
C LYS A 377 -25.42 -12.28 19.11
N GLY A 378 -25.91 -12.19 17.87
CA GLY A 378 -25.09 -11.85 16.70
C GLY A 378 -24.09 -10.74 17.04
N LEU A 379 -22.83 -10.88 16.62
CA LEU A 379 -21.86 -9.80 16.76
C LEU A 379 -22.46 -8.58 16.07
N ARG A 380 -22.74 -7.51 16.83
CA ARG A 380 -23.33 -6.27 16.29
C ARG A 380 -22.38 -5.73 15.22
N THR A 381 -22.66 -6.10 13.99
CA THR A 381 -22.00 -5.64 12.78
C THR A 381 -23.11 -5.32 11.80
N LEU A 382 -23.02 -4.13 11.24
CA LEU A 382 -24.01 -3.48 10.39
C LEU A 382 -24.64 -4.45 9.39
N SER A 383 -25.87 -4.90 9.66
CA SER A 383 -26.61 -5.66 8.66
C SER A 383 -27.07 -4.69 7.56
N LEU A 384 -26.94 -5.11 6.30
CA LEU A 384 -27.48 -4.38 5.15
C LEU A 384 -29.01 -4.29 5.15
N SER A 385 -29.70 -4.94 6.10
CA SER A 385 -31.14 -4.80 6.33
C SER A 385 -31.47 -3.66 7.30
N GLN A 386 -30.59 -3.33 8.25
CA GLN A 386 -30.65 -2.10 9.06
C GLN A 386 -30.32 -0.84 8.25
N VAL A 387 -29.91 -1.02 6.99
CA VAL A 387 -29.78 0.05 5.99
C VAL A 387 -31.16 0.50 5.46
N LYS A 388 -32.27 -0.13 5.87
CA LYS A 388 -33.61 0.50 5.73
C LYS A 388 -33.71 1.81 6.53
N ASP A 389 -32.91 1.95 7.60
CA ASP A 389 -32.68 3.22 8.30
C ASP A 389 -31.51 4.03 7.71
N ILE A 390 -31.23 3.91 6.40
CA ILE A 390 -30.56 4.99 5.64
C ILE A 390 -31.32 6.32 5.75
N ASN A 391 -32.57 6.30 6.22
CA ASN A 391 -33.35 7.48 6.52
C ASN A 391 -32.78 8.36 7.64
N THR A 392 -31.75 7.88 8.33
CA THR A 392 -30.78 8.72 9.02
C THR A 392 -29.39 8.13 8.80
N TRP A 393 -28.69 8.57 7.75
CA TRP A 393 -27.31 8.97 7.97
C TRP A 393 -27.36 10.04 9.06
N GLY A 394 -27.47 9.62 10.31
CA GLY A 394 -27.15 10.42 11.46
C GLY A 394 -25.67 10.67 11.33
N VAL A 395 -25.35 11.66 10.50
CA VAL A 395 -24.13 12.44 10.58
C VAL A 395 -23.96 12.65 12.07
N SER A 396 -23.00 11.94 12.67
CA SER A 396 -22.60 12.19 14.04
C SER A 396 -22.57 13.70 14.23
N GLU A 397 -23.07 14.23 15.34
CA GLU A 397 -22.95 15.66 15.70
C GLU A 397 -21.51 16.19 15.50
N SER A 398 -20.52 15.31 15.42
CA SER A 398 -19.11 15.60 15.13
C SER A 398 -18.78 16.07 13.71
N TRP A 399 -19.63 15.87 12.69
CA TRP A 399 -19.31 16.25 11.31
C TRP A 399 -20.01 17.57 10.95
N ASN A 400 -19.29 18.68 11.10
CA ASN A 400 -19.74 20.04 10.76
C ASN A 400 -19.89 20.24 9.24
N ARG A 401 -20.89 19.62 8.63
CA ARG A 401 -21.25 19.84 7.22
C ARG A 401 -21.69 21.30 7.00
N GLY A 402 -21.20 21.93 5.94
CA GLY A 402 -21.61 23.27 5.49
C GLY A 402 -21.00 24.45 6.25
N LYS A 403 -20.20 24.23 7.30
CA LYS A 403 -19.52 25.32 8.03
C LYS A 403 -18.09 25.50 7.53
N ALA A 404 -17.75 26.74 7.15
CA ALA A 404 -16.37 27.12 6.86
C ALA A 404 -15.49 27.00 8.11
N LEU A 405 -14.21 26.69 7.91
CA LEU A 405 -13.22 26.68 9.00
C LEU A 405 -13.15 28.07 9.63
N THR A 406 -13.42 28.16 10.93
CA THR A 406 -13.28 29.40 11.70
C THR A 406 -11.93 29.39 12.40
N ILE A 407 -11.06 30.33 12.04
CA ILE A 407 -9.73 30.51 12.65
C ILE A 407 -9.82 31.67 13.63
N LYS A 408 -9.55 31.42 14.91
CA LYS A 408 -9.52 32.44 15.96
C LYS A 408 -8.18 33.16 15.95
N ARG A 409 -8.14 34.38 16.49
CA ARG A 409 -6.87 35.12 16.70
C ARG A 409 -5.85 34.32 17.51
N ILE A 410 -6.30 33.50 18.46
CA ILE A 410 -5.43 32.64 19.25
C ILE A 410 -4.79 31.52 18.41
N ASP A 411 -5.52 30.97 17.43
CA ASP A 411 -5.00 29.93 16.55
C ASP A 411 -3.85 30.48 15.69
N ILE A 412 -3.99 31.71 15.17
CA ILE A 412 -2.92 32.40 14.42
C ILE A 412 -1.68 32.58 15.29
N LYS A 413 -1.84 33.06 16.53
CA LYS A 413 -0.71 33.23 17.47
C LYS A 413 0.00 31.91 17.74
N ILE A 414 -0.74 30.82 17.92
CA ILE A 414 -0.18 29.49 18.18
C ILE A 414 0.54 28.95 16.94
N ILE A 415 -0.04 29.09 15.75
CA ILE A 415 0.61 28.71 14.50
C ILE A 415 1.94 29.46 14.37
N LEU A 416 1.94 30.79 14.51
CA LEU A 416 3.15 31.61 14.43
C LEU A 416 4.19 31.18 15.48
N LEU A 417 3.77 30.91 16.72
CA LEU A 417 4.66 30.45 17.78
C LEU A 417 5.29 29.09 17.44
N LEU A 418 4.49 28.10 17.06
CA LEU A 418 4.98 26.75 16.72
C LEU A 418 5.90 26.78 15.49
N THR A 419 5.51 27.55 14.47
CA THR A 419 6.33 27.78 13.29
C THR A 419 7.65 28.46 13.65
N ALA A 420 7.64 29.48 14.51
CA ALA A 420 8.87 30.15 14.96
C ALA A 420 9.76 29.21 15.79
N VAL A 421 9.20 28.45 16.72
CA VAL A 421 9.95 27.47 17.53
C VAL A 421 10.62 26.44 16.63
N PHE A 422 9.89 25.86 15.68
CA PHE A 422 10.46 24.90 14.73
C PHE A 422 11.48 25.54 13.79
N ALA A 423 11.22 26.75 13.30
CA ALA A 423 12.14 27.46 12.42
C ALA A 423 13.46 27.79 13.13
N ILE A 424 13.40 28.26 14.38
CA ILE A 424 14.60 28.51 15.19
C ILE A 424 15.35 27.20 15.40
N ALA A 425 14.70 26.17 15.93
CA ALA A 425 15.38 24.90 16.20
C ALA A 425 15.96 24.25 14.93
N GLY A 426 15.19 24.20 13.84
CA GLY A 426 15.61 23.54 12.60
C GLY A 426 16.65 24.31 11.78
N SER A 427 16.69 25.65 11.89
CA SER A 427 17.71 26.48 11.22
C SER A 427 19.07 26.43 11.92
N MET A 428 19.12 26.05 13.21
CA MET A 428 20.37 25.85 13.92
C MET A 428 21.21 24.79 13.19
N HIS A 429 22.39 25.20 12.75
CA HIS A 429 23.32 24.36 11.98
C HIS A 429 22.65 23.66 10.79
N LEU A 430 21.82 24.37 10.00
CA LEU A 430 21.23 23.79 8.80
C LEU A 430 22.31 23.35 7.79
N GLY A 431 23.40 24.11 7.70
CA GLY A 431 24.58 23.81 6.90
C GLY A 431 25.46 25.05 6.80
N THR A 432 26.74 24.86 6.52
CA THR A 432 27.64 25.98 6.19
C THR A 432 27.25 26.61 4.85
N MET A 433 27.41 27.93 4.76
CA MET A 433 27.35 28.68 3.50
C MET A 433 28.73 28.79 2.83
N LYS A 434 29.78 28.25 3.45
CA LYS A 434 31.14 28.21 2.92
C LYS A 434 31.45 26.80 2.42
N ALA A 435 31.80 26.67 1.16
CA ALA A 435 32.39 25.49 0.54
C ALA A 435 33.34 25.98 -0.57
N PRO A 436 34.34 25.19 -0.99
CA PRO A 436 35.16 25.56 -2.14
C PRO A 436 34.31 25.85 -3.39
N GLU A 437 34.57 26.99 -4.03
CA GLU A 437 33.91 27.48 -5.24
C GLU A 437 34.89 27.59 -6.41
N THR A 438 36.19 27.80 -6.15
CA THR A 438 37.23 27.74 -7.17
C THR A 438 37.61 26.28 -7.43
N SER A 439 38.07 26.01 -8.64
CA SER A 439 38.53 24.67 -9.02
C SER A 439 39.56 24.73 -10.12
N CYS A 440 40.33 23.65 -10.26
CA CYS A 440 41.13 23.40 -11.45
C CYS A 440 40.97 21.95 -11.93
N ILE A 441 41.19 21.74 -13.22
CA ILE A 441 41.11 20.42 -13.85
C ILE A 441 42.54 19.89 -14.04
N ILE A 442 42.85 18.77 -13.39
CA ILE A 442 44.15 18.09 -13.40
C ILE A 442 43.99 16.71 -14.03
N GLY A 443 45.00 16.23 -14.76
CA GLY A 443 44.98 14.89 -15.37
C GLY A 443 45.61 14.87 -16.76
N LYS A 444 45.57 13.69 -17.39
CA LYS A 444 46.14 13.48 -18.72
C LYS A 444 45.50 14.40 -19.77
N GLY A 445 46.28 15.32 -20.34
CA GLY A 445 45.81 16.23 -21.40
C GLY A 445 45.22 17.55 -20.89
N THR A 446 45.37 17.83 -19.59
CA THR A 446 45.03 19.13 -18.97
C THR A 446 46.26 20.04 -18.93
N GLU A 447 46.05 21.34 -18.65
CA GLU A 447 47.11 22.35 -18.51
C GLU A 447 48.17 21.96 -17.47
N TYR A 448 47.74 21.31 -16.37
CA TYR A 448 48.60 20.99 -15.23
C TYR A 448 49.19 19.57 -15.28
N GLY A 449 48.89 18.80 -16.33
CA GLY A 449 49.36 17.42 -16.47
C GLY A 449 48.83 16.48 -15.38
N LYS A 450 49.53 15.37 -15.13
CA LYS A 450 49.09 14.33 -14.19
C LYS A 450 49.57 14.51 -12.75
N GLU A 451 50.51 15.41 -12.50
CA GLU A 451 51.26 15.46 -11.24
C GLU A 451 51.03 16.79 -10.53
N ILE A 452 50.67 16.73 -9.25
CA ILE A 452 50.60 17.90 -8.36
C ILE A 452 51.62 17.75 -7.25
N TYR A 453 52.43 18.79 -7.05
CA TYR A 453 53.43 18.85 -5.99
C TYR A 453 52.97 19.78 -4.86
N VAL A 454 52.73 19.23 -3.67
CA VAL A 454 52.36 19.99 -2.48
C VAL A 454 53.61 20.21 -1.62
N SER A 455 54.22 21.39 -1.71
CA SER A 455 55.42 21.75 -0.93
C SER A 455 55.07 22.46 0.38
N LEU A 456 55.77 22.13 1.45
CA LEU A 456 55.62 22.70 2.79
C LEU A 456 56.78 23.64 3.12
N ASP A 457 56.57 24.59 4.05
CA ASP A 457 57.63 25.52 4.47
C ASP A 457 58.83 24.83 5.15
N LYS A 458 58.59 23.70 5.81
CA LYS A 458 59.60 22.90 6.50
C LYS A 458 59.21 21.42 6.57
N SER A 459 60.21 20.55 6.75
CA SER A 459 59.96 19.13 7.03
C SER A 459 59.26 18.96 8.38
N GLN A 460 58.06 18.37 8.36
CA GLN A 460 57.25 18.15 9.56
C GLN A 460 56.28 16.96 9.38
N ASP A 461 55.64 16.55 10.47
CA ASP A 461 54.71 15.41 10.47
C ASP A 461 53.37 15.81 9.82
N VAL A 462 53.04 15.18 8.70
CA VAL A 462 51.74 15.28 8.02
C VAL A 462 50.93 14.04 8.37
N HIS A 463 49.80 14.25 9.05
CA HIS A 463 48.91 13.17 9.47
C HIS A 463 47.88 12.85 8.38
N THR A 464 47.21 13.87 7.88
CA THR A 464 46.10 13.74 6.93
C THR A 464 46.24 14.74 5.78
N LEU A 465 45.88 14.31 4.58
CA LEU A 465 45.67 15.13 3.39
C LEU A 465 44.17 15.20 3.10
N CYS A 466 43.60 16.40 3.09
CA CYS A 466 42.21 16.65 2.76
C CYS A 466 42.09 17.16 1.33
N ILE A 467 41.20 16.57 0.54
CA ILE A 467 40.93 16.97 -0.85
C ILE A 467 39.43 17.20 -1.03
N TYR A 468 39.06 18.29 -1.69
CA TYR A 468 37.68 18.61 -2.06
C TYR A 468 37.44 18.35 -3.56
N PRO A 469 36.81 17.23 -3.95
CA PRO A 469 36.46 16.95 -5.32
C PRO A 469 35.21 17.74 -5.76
N MET A 470 35.26 18.32 -6.97
CA MET A 470 34.14 19.03 -7.60
C MET A 470 33.32 18.07 -8.49
N MET A 471 33.00 18.42 -9.74
CA MET A 471 32.16 17.62 -10.65
C MET A 471 32.95 16.54 -11.40
N SER A 472 33.82 15.80 -10.71
CA SER A 472 34.62 14.73 -11.32
C SER A 472 34.24 13.34 -10.84
N LYS A 473 34.12 12.44 -11.82
CA LYS A 473 33.70 11.06 -11.60
C LYS A 473 34.95 10.20 -11.38
N ASP A 474 35.04 9.56 -10.22
CA ASP A 474 36.03 8.52 -9.91
C ASP A 474 37.49 9.03 -10.00
N ILE A 475 37.83 10.03 -9.18
CA ILE A 475 39.20 10.55 -9.09
C ILE A 475 40.09 9.47 -8.47
N ALA A 476 41.14 9.09 -9.18
CA ALA A 476 42.14 8.13 -8.71
C ALA A 476 43.54 8.72 -8.86
N PHE A 477 44.35 8.62 -7.82
CA PHE A 477 45.75 9.07 -7.85
C PHE A 477 46.65 8.20 -6.97
N ASP A 478 47.94 8.18 -7.28
CA ASP A 478 48.97 7.65 -6.38
C ASP A 478 49.54 8.78 -5.51
N LEU A 479 49.79 8.50 -4.23
CA LEU A 479 50.36 9.47 -3.30
C LEU A 479 51.81 9.12 -2.97
N TYR A 480 52.71 10.09 -3.14
CA TYR A 480 54.13 9.99 -2.78
C TYR A 480 54.52 11.08 -1.78
N CYS A 481 55.51 10.80 -0.95
CA CYS A 481 56.13 11.78 -0.04
C CYS A 481 57.64 11.75 -0.19
N ALA A 482 58.29 12.91 -0.04
CA ALA A 482 59.73 13.00 0.01
C ALA A 482 60.27 12.63 1.40
N GLU A 483 61.02 11.53 1.50
CA GLU A 483 61.74 11.08 2.71
C GLU A 483 63.24 10.93 2.36
N ASP A 484 64.12 11.60 3.10
CA ASP A 484 65.59 11.54 2.91
C ASP A 484 66.06 11.84 1.46
N GLY A 485 65.38 12.76 0.78
CA GLY A 485 65.69 13.12 -0.62
C GLY A 485 65.25 12.10 -1.67
N LYS A 486 64.46 11.09 -1.29
CA LYS A 486 63.84 10.11 -2.21
C LYS A 486 62.32 10.13 -2.09
N TRP A 487 61.64 9.93 -3.22
CA TRP A 487 60.19 9.73 -3.24
C TRP A 487 59.84 8.33 -2.74
N LYS A 488 59.01 8.25 -1.70
CA LYS A 488 58.41 7.00 -1.23
C LYS A 488 56.90 7.03 -1.43
N LYS A 489 56.37 5.95 -2.00
CA LYS A 489 54.93 5.78 -2.22
C LYS A 489 54.24 5.55 -0.86
N VAL A 490 53.18 6.30 -0.58
CA VAL A 490 52.38 6.22 0.65
C VAL A 490 51.14 5.37 0.42
N GLU A 491 50.37 5.69 -0.61
CA GLU A 491 49.20 4.92 -1.04
C GLU A 491 49.26 4.64 -2.56
N GLU A 492 48.71 3.50 -2.95
CA GLU A 492 48.55 3.08 -4.34
C GLU A 492 47.09 3.14 -4.75
N GLU A 493 46.82 3.78 -5.89
CA GLU A 493 45.51 3.90 -6.52
C GLU A 493 44.40 4.39 -5.54
N THR A 494 44.69 5.45 -4.78
CA THR A 494 43.72 6.09 -3.89
C THR A 494 42.52 6.60 -4.69
N LYS A 495 41.36 5.98 -4.49
CA LYS A 495 40.09 6.36 -5.15
C LYS A 495 39.29 7.29 -4.26
N LEU A 496 39.06 8.52 -4.71
CA LEU A 496 38.13 9.45 -4.10
C LEU A 496 36.74 9.25 -4.69
N GLY A 497 35.84 8.71 -3.88
CA GLY A 497 34.40 8.66 -4.20
C GLY A 497 33.66 9.86 -3.64
N GLY A 498 32.54 10.27 -4.25
CA GLY A 498 31.73 11.41 -3.80
C GLY A 498 32.20 12.76 -4.34
N MET A 499 31.26 13.69 -4.47
CA MET A 499 31.45 15.04 -5.04
C MET A 499 31.00 16.07 -4.02
N PHE A 500 31.59 17.27 -4.04
CA PHE A 500 31.26 18.37 -3.14
C PHE A 500 31.34 18.01 -1.65
N THR A 501 32.35 17.23 -1.28
CA THR A 501 32.55 16.74 0.10
C THR A 501 34.02 16.56 0.42
N TRP A 502 34.46 17.04 1.58
CA TRP A 502 35.83 16.86 2.03
C TRP A 502 36.20 15.40 2.20
N LYS A 503 37.31 14.98 1.58
CA LYS A 503 37.86 13.64 1.70
C LYS A 503 39.19 13.65 2.41
N GLU A 504 39.27 12.88 3.48
CA GLU A 504 40.48 12.69 4.27
C GLU A 504 41.24 11.45 3.79
N ILE A 505 42.53 11.62 3.50
CA ILE A 505 43.48 10.56 3.15
C ILE A 505 44.56 10.54 4.21
N LYS A 506 44.86 9.35 4.72
CA LYS A 506 45.83 9.19 5.80
C LYS A 506 47.25 9.15 5.23
N VAL A 507 48.14 9.97 5.77
CA VAL A 507 49.54 10.09 5.33
C VAL A 507 50.50 9.53 6.37
N ASP A 508 50.43 9.99 7.63
CA ASP A 508 51.29 9.56 8.74
C ASP A 508 52.80 9.60 8.46
N LYS A 509 53.27 10.58 7.67
CA LYS A 509 54.68 10.71 7.28
C LYS A 509 55.28 12.06 7.67
N LYS A 510 56.56 12.05 8.02
CA LYS A 510 57.37 13.26 8.13
C LYS A 510 57.91 13.63 6.76
N THR A 511 57.45 14.73 6.21
CA THR A 511 57.85 15.16 4.87
C THR A 511 57.85 16.68 4.73
N HIS A 512 58.45 17.18 3.65
CA HIS A 512 58.38 18.58 3.23
C HIS A 512 57.73 18.75 1.86
N GLU A 513 57.48 17.65 1.13
CA GLU A 513 56.85 17.65 -0.19
C GLU A 513 56.02 16.37 -0.40
N LEU A 514 54.79 16.53 -0.88
CA LEU A 514 53.93 15.44 -1.34
C LEU A 514 53.74 15.54 -2.85
N CYS A 515 53.59 14.41 -3.54
CA CYS A 515 53.25 14.36 -4.96
C CYS A 515 52.03 13.48 -5.18
N LEU A 516 51.01 14.02 -5.84
CA LEU A 516 49.80 13.30 -6.26
C LEU A 516 49.88 13.05 -7.76
N ILE A 517 49.86 11.78 -8.17
CA ILE A 517 49.90 11.37 -9.58
C ILE A 517 48.53 10.85 -10.00
N PHE A 518 47.75 11.67 -10.71
CA PHE A 518 46.41 11.35 -11.17
C PHE A 518 46.44 10.34 -12.32
N GLN A 519 45.67 9.26 -12.16
CA GLN A 519 45.64 8.13 -13.08
C GLN A 519 44.64 8.33 -14.24
N GLY A 520 43.63 9.20 -14.06
CA GLY A 520 42.57 9.50 -15.03
C GLY A 520 42.89 10.61 -16.05
N GLU A 521 41.94 10.87 -16.94
CA GLU A 521 42.06 11.93 -17.98
C GLU A 521 41.84 13.34 -17.42
N ALA A 522 40.83 13.55 -16.60
CA ALA A 522 40.54 14.86 -16.00
C ALA A 522 39.85 14.72 -14.64
N ALA A 523 40.37 15.42 -13.63
CA ALA A 523 39.90 15.49 -12.26
C ALA A 523 39.81 16.97 -11.85
N GLU A 524 38.60 17.41 -11.57
CA GLU A 524 38.27 18.74 -11.09
C GLU A 524 38.40 18.76 -9.56
N ILE A 525 39.43 19.44 -9.09
CA ILE A 525 39.75 19.58 -7.67
C ILE A 525 39.44 21.01 -7.27
N GLY A 526 38.70 21.17 -6.18
CA GLY A 526 38.38 22.46 -5.59
C GLY A 526 39.46 22.94 -4.64
N GLU A 527 39.90 22.10 -3.70
CA GLU A 527 40.80 22.55 -2.63
C GLU A 527 41.61 21.40 -2.02
N ILE A 528 42.82 21.68 -1.52
CA ILE A 528 43.71 20.72 -0.86
C ILE A 528 44.29 21.31 0.44
N VAL A 529 44.18 20.56 1.54
CA VAL A 529 44.69 20.98 2.86
C VAL A 529 45.49 19.85 3.51
N CYS A 530 46.69 20.16 4.01
CA CYS A 530 47.47 19.24 4.85
C CYS A 530 47.19 19.51 6.33
N MET A 531 47.03 18.46 7.14
CA MET A 531 46.80 18.57 8.58
C MET A 531 47.83 17.80 9.39
N ASP A 532 48.18 18.34 10.56
CA ASP A 532 49.00 17.65 11.55
C ASP A 532 48.18 16.65 12.39
N LYS A 533 48.85 15.90 13.27
CA LYS A 533 48.22 14.91 14.17
C LYS A 533 47.19 15.49 15.15
N ASN A 534 47.16 16.81 15.33
CA ASN A 534 46.23 17.51 16.19
C ASN A 534 45.07 18.14 15.38
N GLY A 535 44.97 17.88 14.07
CA GLY A 535 43.97 18.48 13.18
C GLY A 535 44.26 19.94 12.81
N LYS A 536 45.46 20.45 13.10
CA LYS A 536 45.85 21.82 12.73
C LYS A 536 46.30 21.86 11.27
N GLN A 537 45.76 22.81 10.51
CA GLN A 537 46.17 23.05 9.13
C GLN A 537 47.66 23.44 9.06
N ILE A 538 48.35 22.82 8.10
CA ILE A 538 49.76 23.05 7.79
C ILE A 538 49.83 24.07 6.65
N PRO A 539 50.51 25.22 6.85
CA PRO A 539 50.72 26.19 5.77
C PRO A 539 51.51 25.58 4.61
N LEU A 540 51.05 25.84 3.38
CA LEU A 540 51.69 25.40 2.16
C LEU A 540 52.58 26.50 1.58
N LYS A 541 53.71 26.10 0.97
CA LYS A 541 54.64 27.02 0.31
C LYS A 541 54.07 27.43 -1.05
N LYS A 542 53.96 28.74 -1.30
CA LYS A 542 53.52 29.27 -2.60
C LYS A 542 54.55 28.98 -3.70
N GLY A 543 54.14 28.25 -4.74
CA GLY A 543 54.87 28.11 -6.00
C GLY A 543 55.09 26.66 -6.43
N ASN A 544 54.13 26.10 -7.20
CA ASN A 544 54.25 25.07 -8.25
C ASN A 544 52.91 24.35 -8.60
N VAL A 545 51.77 24.86 -8.14
CA VAL A 545 50.43 24.28 -8.38
C VAL A 545 49.43 25.41 -8.68
N PRO A 546 48.33 25.14 -9.40
CA PRO A 546 47.23 26.09 -9.57
C PRO A 546 46.83 26.75 -8.25
N ALA A 547 46.77 28.09 -8.24
CA ALA A 547 46.37 28.85 -7.05
C ALA A 547 44.95 28.51 -6.58
N ALA A 548 44.09 28.10 -7.51
CA ALA A 548 42.69 27.75 -7.32
C ALA A 548 42.43 26.46 -6.52
N VAL A 549 43.48 25.74 -6.08
CA VAL A 549 43.34 24.57 -5.18
C VAL A 549 43.97 24.79 -3.82
N PHE A 550 44.34 26.04 -3.50
CA PHE A 550 45.00 26.46 -2.28
C PHE A 550 44.53 27.84 -1.77
N ASP A 551 43.45 28.39 -2.31
CA ASP A 551 42.97 29.75 -2.04
C ASP A 551 41.81 29.83 -1.04
N GLU A 552 41.18 28.70 -0.73
CA GLU A 552 39.98 28.56 0.10
C GLU A 552 40.18 27.57 1.26
N GLN A 553 41.42 27.39 1.74
CA GLN A 553 41.76 26.44 2.82
C GLN A 553 41.00 26.68 4.14
N ASP A 554 40.48 27.89 4.39
CA ASP A 554 39.66 28.22 5.57
C ASP A 554 38.25 27.60 5.53
N THR A 555 37.86 27.01 4.40
CA THR A 555 36.56 26.33 4.24
C THR A 555 36.54 24.93 4.88
N LEU A 556 37.70 24.32 5.14
CA LEU A 556 37.80 23.04 5.88
C LEU A 556 37.76 23.27 7.40
N GLN A 557 36.82 22.62 8.08
CA GLN A 557 36.79 22.58 9.55
C GLN A 557 37.65 21.45 10.12
N VAL A 558 38.18 21.66 11.34
CA VAL A 558 39.14 20.77 12.05
C VAL A 558 38.63 19.32 12.23
N ALA A 559 37.31 19.09 12.21
CA ALA A 559 36.72 17.76 12.12
C ALA A 559 35.43 17.82 11.27
N PRO A 560 35.34 17.10 10.14
CA PRO A 560 34.18 17.18 9.27
C PRO A 560 32.93 16.63 9.95
N THR A 561 31.86 17.40 9.93
CA THR A 561 30.56 17.05 10.52
C THR A 561 29.49 17.01 9.42
N GLY A 562 28.28 16.57 9.73
CA GLY A 562 27.16 16.65 8.79
C GLY A 562 26.80 18.09 8.39
N PHE A 563 27.44 19.11 8.97
CA PHE A 563 27.20 20.53 8.68
C PHE A 563 28.00 21.08 7.49
N ASP A 564 29.13 20.46 7.13
CA ASP A 564 30.03 20.92 6.08
C ASP A 564 30.03 20.05 4.81
N SER A 565 29.34 18.90 4.87
CA SER A 565 29.40 17.88 3.83
C SER A 565 28.02 17.37 3.48
N MET A 566 27.89 16.84 2.25
CA MET A 566 26.72 16.07 1.85
C MET A 566 26.60 14.80 2.68
N ILE A 567 25.40 14.50 3.14
CA ILE A 567 25.09 13.30 3.92
C ILE A 567 23.98 12.48 3.24
N PHE A 568 23.99 11.16 3.44
CA PHE A 568 22.94 10.27 2.93
C PHE A 568 22.61 10.54 1.43
N ASP A 569 21.33 10.68 1.07
CA ASP A 569 20.85 10.89 -0.30
C ASP A 569 21.08 12.32 -0.85
N GLU A 570 21.73 13.21 -0.10
CA GLU A 570 22.08 14.56 -0.60
C GLU A 570 23.05 14.50 -1.78
N VAL A 571 23.92 13.48 -1.81
CA VAL A 571 24.86 13.21 -2.91
C VAL A 571 24.16 12.93 -4.24
N TYR A 572 22.88 12.53 -4.20
CA TYR A 572 22.07 12.28 -5.38
C TYR A 572 21.21 13.50 -5.71
N HIS A 573 20.42 13.98 -4.75
CA HIS A 573 19.43 15.02 -4.99
C HIS A 573 20.04 16.42 -5.08
N GLY A 574 20.96 16.77 -4.18
CA GLY A 574 21.68 18.04 -4.19
C GLY A 574 22.52 18.19 -5.46
N ARG A 575 23.30 17.14 -5.77
CA ARG A 575 24.05 17.03 -7.03
C ARG A 575 23.17 17.25 -8.26
N THR A 576 22.04 16.55 -8.35
CA THR A 576 21.16 16.69 -9.52
C THR A 576 20.53 18.09 -9.60
N GLY A 577 20.30 18.74 -8.45
CA GLY A 577 19.91 20.15 -8.41
C GLY A 577 20.95 21.06 -9.08
N TYR A 578 22.24 20.85 -8.80
CA TYR A 578 23.34 21.55 -9.48
C TYR A 578 23.41 21.23 -10.98
N GLU A 579 23.26 19.95 -11.35
CA GLU A 579 23.25 19.52 -12.75
C GLU A 579 22.13 20.18 -13.57
N PHE A 580 20.94 20.36 -12.97
CA PHE A 580 19.81 21.05 -13.62
C PHE A 580 20.10 22.53 -13.89
N LEU A 581 20.82 23.23 -12.99
CA LEU A 581 21.16 24.65 -13.17
C LEU A 581 22.17 24.85 -14.29
N HIS A 582 23.14 23.95 -14.39
CA HIS A 582 24.29 24.08 -15.31
C HIS A 582 24.10 23.34 -16.63
N GLY A 583 22.95 22.69 -16.84
CA GLY A 583 22.69 21.92 -18.07
C GLY A 583 23.61 20.70 -18.22
N LEU A 584 23.99 20.08 -17.10
CA LEU A 584 24.90 18.93 -17.08
C LEU A 584 24.15 17.62 -17.15
N LYS A 585 24.89 16.55 -17.48
CA LYS A 585 24.35 15.18 -17.54
C LYS A 585 23.69 14.81 -16.20
N ILE A 586 22.42 14.42 -16.28
CA ILE A 586 21.58 14.13 -15.11
C ILE A 586 21.93 12.76 -14.52
N TYR A 587 22.32 12.75 -13.24
CA TYR A 587 22.67 11.54 -12.50
C TYR A 587 21.46 10.86 -11.86
N GLU A 588 20.72 11.56 -11.00
CA GLU A 588 19.55 10.98 -10.35
C GLU A 588 18.34 11.06 -11.30
N ASN A 589 17.97 9.91 -11.87
CA ASN A 589 16.80 9.74 -12.72
C ASN A 589 15.83 8.65 -12.19
N THR A 590 16.02 8.16 -10.96
CA THR A 590 15.17 7.12 -10.36
C THR A 590 13.94 7.68 -9.64
N HIS A 591 13.86 9.01 -9.56
CA HIS A 591 12.70 9.74 -9.08
C HIS A 591 12.24 10.87 -10.03
N PRO A 592 10.94 11.21 -10.01
CA PRO A 592 10.40 12.36 -10.73
C PRO A 592 11.18 13.66 -10.45
N PRO A 593 11.29 14.60 -11.42
CA PRO A 593 12.23 15.71 -11.32
C PRO A 593 11.90 16.81 -10.29
N LEU A 594 10.63 17.03 -9.92
CA LEU A 594 10.21 18.27 -9.26
C LEU A 594 10.92 18.52 -7.92
N GLY A 595 11.15 17.49 -7.11
CA GLY A 595 11.86 17.65 -5.84
C GLY A 595 13.27 18.22 -6.02
N LYS A 596 13.97 17.74 -7.05
CA LYS A 596 15.32 18.20 -7.42
C LYS A 596 15.30 19.59 -8.05
N ILE A 597 14.24 19.93 -8.79
CA ILE A 597 14.01 21.31 -9.25
C ILE A 597 13.84 22.26 -8.07
N ILE A 598 13.07 21.88 -7.05
CA ILE A 598 12.90 22.70 -5.84
C ILE A 598 14.24 22.88 -5.12
N ILE A 599 15.04 21.82 -4.97
CA ILE A 599 16.40 21.92 -4.40
C ILE A 599 17.29 22.87 -5.21
N SER A 600 17.22 22.80 -6.54
CA SER A 600 18.00 23.67 -7.43
C SER A 600 17.74 25.17 -7.19
N LEU A 601 16.53 25.55 -6.74
CA LEU A 601 16.24 26.95 -6.41
C LEU A 601 17.04 27.43 -5.20
N GLY A 602 17.27 26.57 -4.21
CA GLY A 602 18.11 26.90 -3.06
C GLY A 602 19.58 27.06 -3.47
N ILE A 603 20.07 26.14 -4.29
CA ILE A 603 21.44 26.19 -4.84
C ILE A 603 21.64 27.46 -5.68
N ALA A 604 20.68 27.83 -6.50
CA ALA A 604 20.77 29.01 -7.36
C ALA A 604 20.89 30.33 -6.58
N VAL A 605 20.33 30.39 -5.36
CA VAL A 605 20.33 31.61 -4.53
C VAL A 605 21.52 31.64 -3.58
N PHE A 606 21.92 30.49 -3.01
CA PHE A 606 22.89 30.42 -1.93
C PHE A 606 24.19 29.71 -2.28
N GLY A 607 24.34 29.17 -3.50
CA GLY A 607 25.52 28.42 -3.93
C GLY A 607 25.44 26.91 -3.68
N MET A 608 26.40 26.17 -4.23
CA MET A 608 26.50 24.72 -4.09
C MET A 608 27.18 24.32 -2.77
N ASN A 609 26.53 24.65 -1.66
CA ASN A 609 27.00 24.38 -0.30
C ASN A 609 25.88 23.75 0.56
N PRO A 610 26.22 23.15 1.72
CA PRO A 610 25.25 22.54 2.64
C PRO A 610 24.01 23.37 2.92
N PHE A 611 24.16 24.67 3.15
CA PHE A 611 23.00 25.54 3.35
C PHE A 611 22.12 25.61 2.09
N GLY A 612 22.71 25.86 0.93
CA GLY A 612 22.01 26.09 -0.33
C GLY A 612 21.16 24.92 -0.80
N TYR A 613 21.66 23.68 -0.70
CA TYR A 613 20.84 22.52 -1.07
C TYR A 613 19.82 22.09 0.00
N ARG A 614 19.98 22.49 1.28
CA ARG A 614 19.06 22.12 2.39
C ARG A 614 17.94 23.13 2.63
N ILE A 615 18.14 24.41 2.32
CA ILE A 615 17.21 25.49 2.70
C ILE A 615 15.78 25.26 2.19
N MET A 616 15.61 24.74 0.97
CA MET A 616 14.29 24.51 0.41
C MET A 616 13.56 23.35 1.11
N GLY A 617 14.28 22.28 1.46
CA GLY A 617 13.72 21.20 2.29
C GLY A 617 13.24 21.72 3.64
N PHE A 618 14.03 22.59 4.27
CA PHE A 618 13.70 23.21 5.55
C PHE A 618 12.47 24.10 5.47
N LEU A 619 12.36 24.96 4.45
CA LEU A 619 11.18 25.81 4.26
C LEU A 619 9.90 24.99 4.09
N PHE A 620 9.94 23.88 3.34
CA PHE A 620 8.80 22.97 3.23
C PHE A 620 8.47 22.25 4.54
N GLY A 621 9.50 21.92 5.33
CA GLY A 621 9.35 21.45 6.71
C GLY A 621 8.62 22.45 7.61
N VAL A 622 8.96 23.74 7.52
CA VAL A 622 8.31 24.84 8.23
C VAL A 622 6.86 25.01 7.76
N MET A 623 6.59 24.89 6.45
CA MET A 623 5.24 24.97 5.89
C MET A 623 4.34 23.79 6.28
N CYS A 624 4.87 22.63 6.64
CA CYS A 624 4.07 21.53 7.18
C CYS A 624 3.36 21.89 8.50
N ILE A 625 3.96 22.77 9.32
CA ILE A 625 3.43 23.13 10.65
C ILE A 625 2.04 23.77 10.58
N PRO A 626 1.82 24.87 9.83
CA PRO A 626 0.50 25.47 9.70
C PRO A 626 -0.50 24.51 9.05
N VAL A 627 -0.09 23.71 8.05
CA VAL A 627 -1.03 22.77 7.39
C VAL A 627 -1.49 21.68 8.36
N MET A 628 -0.59 21.12 9.17
CA MET A 628 -0.93 20.13 10.20
C MET A 628 -1.89 20.72 11.24
N TYR A 629 -1.58 21.92 11.75
CA TYR A 629 -2.42 22.62 12.70
C TYR A 629 -3.82 22.87 12.14
N LEU A 630 -3.91 23.41 10.92
CA LEU A 630 -5.17 23.73 10.27
C LEU A 630 -5.99 22.48 9.94
N LEU A 631 -5.33 21.38 9.57
CA LEU A 631 -6.00 20.10 9.37
C LEU A 631 -6.57 19.54 10.67
N ALA A 632 -5.78 19.56 11.75
CA ALA A 632 -6.22 19.16 13.08
C ALA A 632 -7.38 20.03 13.62
N LEU A 633 -7.31 21.36 13.41
CA LEU A 633 -8.38 22.29 13.74
C LEU A 633 -9.63 21.99 12.93
N ARG A 634 -9.48 21.63 11.66
CA ARG A 634 -10.60 21.30 10.77
C ARG A 634 -11.31 20.01 11.18
N ILE A 635 -10.59 18.99 11.63
CA ILE A 635 -11.20 17.71 12.08
C ILE A 635 -11.75 17.76 13.51
N THR A 636 -11.20 18.58 14.40
CA THR A 636 -11.64 18.64 15.81
C THR A 636 -12.52 19.85 16.13
N GLY A 637 -12.40 20.95 15.38
CA GLY A 637 -13.04 22.23 15.67
C GLY A 637 -12.53 22.95 16.94
N LYS A 638 -11.42 22.47 17.52
CA LYS A 638 -10.94 22.92 18.84
C LYS A 638 -9.45 23.26 18.81
N THR A 639 -9.13 24.49 19.20
CA THR A 639 -7.76 25.01 19.37
C THR A 639 -6.87 24.06 20.18
N CYS A 640 -7.36 23.48 21.28
CA CYS A 640 -6.58 22.61 22.16
C CYS A 640 -5.94 21.41 21.42
N PHE A 641 -6.73 20.69 20.60
CA PHE A 641 -6.25 19.53 19.86
C PHE A 641 -5.46 19.91 18.61
N ALA A 642 -5.75 21.07 18.01
CA ALA A 642 -4.92 21.62 16.94
C ALA A 642 -3.51 22.00 17.46
N THR A 643 -3.44 22.59 18.66
CA THR A 643 -2.16 22.85 19.35
C THR A 643 -1.43 21.56 19.66
N LEU A 644 -2.13 20.51 20.13
CA LEU A 644 -1.50 19.20 20.33
C LEU A 644 -0.88 18.67 19.02
N ALA A 645 -1.62 18.70 17.91
CA ALA A 645 -1.11 18.25 16.61
C ALA A 645 0.11 19.06 16.16
N GLY A 646 0.07 20.38 16.37
CA GLY A 646 1.18 21.26 16.07
C GLY A 646 2.42 20.99 16.93
N VAL A 647 2.25 20.77 18.24
CA VAL A 647 3.36 20.36 19.12
C VAL A 647 3.94 19.03 18.68
N LEU A 648 3.10 18.01 18.50
CA LEU A 648 3.55 16.69 18.03
C LEU A 648 4.28 16.78 16.69
N GLN A 649 3.85 17.66 15.78
CA GLN A 649 4.52 17.85 14.50
C GLN A 649 5.93 18.45 14.63
N ILE A 650 6.11 19.47 15.49
CA ILE A 650 7.42 20.10 15.68
C ILE A 650 8.38 19.22 16.49
N THR A 651 7.85 18.26 17.27
CA THR A 651 8.62 17.29 18.07
C THR A 651 8.73 15.91 17.40
N GLU A 652 8.25 15.75 16.16
CA GLU A 652 8.36 14.50 15.42
C GLU A 652 9.77 14.37 14.82
N PHE A 653 10.38 13.22 15.06
CA PHE A 653 11.82 13.00 14.83
C PHE A 653 12.15 12.96 13.35
N MET A 654 11.41 12.18 12.55
CA MET A 654 11.61 12.16 11.09
C MET A 654 11.31 13.52 10.47
N HIS A 655 10.31 14.25 10.98
CA HIS A 655 10.00 15.60 10.50
C HIS A 655 11.19 16.53 10.65
N TYR A 656 11.81 16.51 11.83
CA TYR A 656 12.95 17.35 12.12
C TYR A 656 14.15 16.97 11.25
N THR A 657 14.51 15.68 11.20
CA THR A 657 15.67 15.21 10.41
C THR A 657 15.46 15.43 8.91
N LEU A 658 14.35 14.95 8.34
CA LEU A 658 14.07 15.04 6.90
C LEU A 658 13.82 16.46 6.41
N SER A 659 13.45 17.40 7.29
CA SER A 659 13.39 18.83 6.92
C SER A 659 14.77 19.47 6.80
N ARG A 660 15.82 18.87 7.38
CA ARG A 660 17.16 19.47 7.46
C ARG A 660 18.17 18.84 6.52
N ILE A 661 17.77 17.79 5.79
CA ILE A 661 18.61 17.16 4.76
C ILE A 661 17.97 17.37 3.39
N ALA A 662 18.79 17.50 2.35
CA ALA A 662 18.33 17.72 0.98
C ALA A 662 17.82 16.42 0.33
N THR A 663 16.76 15.85 0.89
CA THR A 663 16.01 14.73 0.31
C THR A 663 14.64 15.18 -0.19
N ILE A 664 14.08 14.42 -1.12
CA ILE A 664 12.79 14.75 -1.74
C ILE A 664 11.58 14.37 -0.87
N ASP A 665 11.81 13.70 0.27
CA ASP A 665 10.78 13.15 1.15
C ASP A 665 9.94 14.23 1.86
N ILE A 666 10.57 15.35 2.26
CA ILE A 666 9.85 16.44 2.91
C ILE A 666 8.88 17.17 1.97
N PHE A 667 9.26 17.31 0.69
CA PHE A 667 8.40 17.91 -0.33
C PHE A 667 7.14 17.07 -0.58
N VAL A 668 7.31 15.75 -0.78
CA VAL A 668 6.17 14.86 -1.00
C VAL A 668 5.28 14.78 0.24
N ALA A 669 5.85 14.78 1.45
CA ALA A 669 5.07 14.80 2.68
C ALA A 669 4.22 16.08 2.83
N PHE A 670 4.79 17.25 2.50
CA PHE A 670 4.05 18.51 2.47
C PHE A 670 2.87 18.45 1.49
N PHE A 671 3.12 17.99 0.27
CA PHE A 671 2.06 17.88 -0.74
C PHE A 671 0.98 16.88 -0.33
N VAL A 672 1.33 15.73 0.24
CA VAL A 672 0.34 14.75 0.72
C VAL A 672 -0.47 15.30 1.90
N LEU A 673 0.14 16.07 2.81
CA LEU A 673 -0.59 16.74 3.87
C LEU A 673 -1.60 17.77 3.31
N CYS A 674 -1.22 18.49 2.24
CA CYS A 674 -2.11 19.40 1.51
C CYS A 674 -3.26 18.65 0.80
N ILE A 675 -3.00 17.47 0.21
CA ILE A 675 -4.03 16.58 -0.35
C ILE A 675 -5.05 16.23 0.74
N PHE A 676 -4.58 15.75 1.90
CA PHE A 676 -5.47 15.39 3.01
C PHE A 676 -6.27 16.58 3.52
N TYR A 677 -5.65 17.77 3.62
CA TYR A 677 -6.35 19.00 3.96
C TYR A 677 -7.45 19.33 2.95
N GLY A 678 -7.13 19.33 1.65
CA GLY A 678 -8.09 19.61 0.58
C GLY A 678 -9.25 18.63 0.56
N MET A 679 -8.97 17.34 0.79
CA MET A 679 -9.99 16.30 0.87
C MET A 679 -10.93 16.49 2.05
N VAL A 680 -10.42 16.73 3.27
CA VAL A 680 -11.26 16.99 4.43
C VAL A 680 -12.08 18.28 4.23
N ALA A 681 -11.47 19.35 3.69
CA ALA A 681 -12.15 20.60 3.39
C ALA A 681 -13.27 20.41 2.34
N PHE A 682 -13.02 19.61 1.30
CA PHE A 682 -14.03 19.27 0.29
C PHE A 682 -15.19 18.50 0.91
N LEU A 683 -14.94 17.48 1.74
CA LEU A 683 -16.01 16.68 2.35
C LEU A 683 -16.88 17.50 3.33
N GLN A 684 -16.33 18.55 3.93
CA GLN A 684 -17.05 19.41 4.87
C GLN A 684 -17.83 20.54 4.18
N GLU A 685 -17.21 21.22 3.22
CA GLU A 685 -17.77 22.43 2.59
C GLU A 685 -18.35 22.17 1.19
N GLU A 686 -18.04 21.03 0.57
CA GLU A 686 -18.51 20.61 -0.77
C GLU A 686 -18.17 21.61 -1.90
N LYS A 687 -17.13 22.43 -1.69
CA LYS A 687 -16.65 23.39 -2.69
C LYS A 687 -15.58 22.76 -3.57
N TYR A 688 -15.81 22.75 -4.88
CA TYR A 688 -14.88 22.20 -5.88
C TYR A 688 -13.48 22.81 -5.85
N ARG A 689 -13.31 24.04 -5.35
CA ARG A 689 -11.98 24.65 -5.17
C ARG A 689 -11.04 23.82 -4.27
N TYR A 690 -11.59 23.10 -3.29
CA TYR A 690 -10.78 22.24 -2.41
C TYR A 690 -10.42 20.91 -3.09
N LEU A 691 -11.29 20.44 -3.99
CA LEU A 691 -10.98 19.30 -4.85
C LEU A 691 -9.85 19.66 -5.82
N LEU A 692 -9.92 20.85 -6.42
CA LEU A 692 -8.87 21.39 -7.30
C LEU A 692 -7.55 21.61 -6.54
N PHE A 693 -7.62 22.21 -5.34
CA PHE A 693 -6.45 22.38 -4.47
C PHE A 693 -5.81 21.02 -4.12
N SER A 694 -6.63 20.03 -3.74
CA SER A 694 -6.16 18.67 -3.47
C SER A 694 -5.54 18.03 -4.73
N GLY A 695 -6.13 18.25 -5.90
CA GLY A 695 -5.62 17.77 -7.18
C GLY A 695 -4.29 18.39 -7.57
N LEU A 696 -4.14 19.70 -7.38
CA LEU A 696 -2.88 20.41 -7.62
C LEU A 696 -1.78 19.95 -6.66
N ALA A 697 -2.10 19.76 -5.38
CA ALA A 697 -1.16 19.18 -4.41
C ALA A 697 -0.77 17.74 -4.81
N PHE A 698 -1.72 16.93 -5.28
CA PHE A 698 -1.45 15.59 -5.81
C PHE A 698 -0.55 15.64 -7.05
N ALA A 699 -0.75 16.61 -7.93
CA ALA A 699 0.07 16.81 -9.12
C ALA A 699 1.54 17.11 -8.77
N PHE A 700 1.78 18.06 -7.85
CA PHE A 700 3.13 18.36 -7.38
C PHE A 700 3.74 17.19 -6.60
N GLY A 701 2.95 16.51 -5.75
CA GLY A 701 3.39 15.32 -5.03
C GLY A 701 3.86 14.21 -5.97
N ALA A 702 3.06 13.87 -6.98
CA ALA A 702 3.37 12.84 -7.97
C ALA A 702 4.60 13.19 -8.82
N ALA A 703 4.77 14.47 -9.16
CA ALA A 703 5.94 15.00 -9.87
C ALA A 703 7.20 15.07 -9.00
N THR A 704 7.07 14.88 -7.67
CA THR A 704 8.19 14.81 -6.72
C THR A 704 8.60 13.36 -6.47
N LYS A 705 7.66 12.52 -6.01
CA LYS A 705 7.91 11.11 -5.65
C LYS A 705 6.62 10.32 -5.81
N TRP A 706 6.71 9.12 -6.38
CA TRP A 706 5.55 8.25 -6.61
C TRP A 706 4.84 7.77 -5.35
N THR A 707 5.43 7.97 -4.16
CA THR A 707 4.72 7.76 -2.89
C THR A 707 3.47 8.62 -2.75
N ALA A 708 3.37 9.78 -3.43
CA ALA A 708 2.12 10.54 -3.50
C ALA A 708 0.98 9.78 -4.20
N LEU A 709 1.29 8.91 -5.17
CA LEU A 709 0.30 8.11 -5.91
C LEU A 709 -0.44 7.13 -4.98
N TYR A 710 0.16 6.78 -3.85
CA TYR A 710 -0.44 5.90 -2.84
C TYR A 710 -1.70 6.51 -2.21
N ALA A 711 -1.83 7.84 -2.22
CA ALA A 711 -3.05 8.51 -1.77
C ALA A 711 -4.23 8.30 -2.73
N ALA A 712 -4.00 8.03 -4.02
CA ALA A 712 -5.03 8.04 -5.05
C ALA A 712 -6.16 7.00 -4.83
N PRO A 713 -5.89 5.72 -4.47
CA PRO A 713 -6.96 4.77 -4.16
C PRO A 713 -7.81 5.21 -2.96
N GLY A 714 -7.19 5.77 -1.92
CA GLY A 714 -7.89 6.28 -0.74
C GLY A 714 -8.80 7.46 -1.07
N ILE A 715 -8.29 8.43 -1.84
CA ILE A 715 -9.08 9.56 -2.36
C ILE A 715 -10.25 9.08 -3.21
N GLY A 716 -10.00 8.15 -4.15
CA GLY A 716 -11.01 7.58 -5.03
C GLY A 716 -12.13 6.91 -4.24
N LEU A 717 -11.80 6.11 -3.22
CA LEU A 717 -12.78 5.50 -2.31
C LEU A 717 -13.61 6.55 -1.57
N ILE A 718 -12.95 7.56 -0.98
CA ILE A 718 -13.62 8.64 -0.26
C ILE A 718 -14.61 9.39 -1.17
N LEU A 719 -14.17 9.76 -2.38
CA LEU A 719 -15.00 10.48 -3.37
C LEU A 719 -16.16 9.62 -3.86
N LEU A 720 -15.93 8.32 -4.10
CA LEU A 720 -16.96 7.37 -4.50
C LEU A 720 -18.03 7.22 -3.41
N PHE A 721 -17.64 7.00 -2.16
CA PHE A 721 -18.57 6.89 -1.04
C PHE A 721 -19.34 8.19 -0.80
N TRP A 722 -18.67 9.34 -0.91
CA TRP A 722 -19.33 10.64 -0.83
C TRP A 722 -20.39 10.80 -1.93
N MET A 723 -20.05 10.47 -3.19
CA MET A 723 -20.97 10.56 -4.32
C MET A 723 -22.16 9.60 -4.17
N ILE A 724 -21.93 8.35 -3.77
CA ILE A 724 -22.98 7.37 -3.48
C ILE A 724 -23.89 7.88 -2.37
N GLY A 725 -23.31 8.42 -1.28
CA GLY A 725 -24.06 9.03 -0.18
C GLY A 725 -25.02 10.12 -0.66
N LYS A 726 -24.53 11.04 -1.50
CA LYS A 726 -25.33 12.13 -2.10
C LYS A 726 -26.45 11.61 -3.03
N LEU A 727 -26.17 10.58 -3.82
CA LEU A 727 -27.18 9.97 -4.68
C LEU A 727 -28.29 9.28 -3.88
N LEU A 728 -27.94 8.62 -2.78
CA LEU A 728 -28.89 7.98 -1.88
C LEU A 728 -29.76 9.01 -1.15
N GLU A 729 -29.17 10.12 -0.71
CA GLU A 729 -29.86 11.25 -0.08
C GLU A 729 -30.88 11.89 -1.04
N LYS A 730 -30.50 12.15 -2.29
CA LYS A 730 -31.42 12.72 -3.29
C LYS A 730 -32.56 11.76 -3.68
N ARG A 731 -32.32 10.44 -3.62
CA ARG A 731 -33.33 9.41 -3.91
C ARG A 731 -34.34 9.20 -2.78
N SER A 732 -34.00 9.51 -1.53
CA SER A 732 -34.90 9.36 -0.38
C SER A 732 -35.95 10.48 -0.27
N GLY A 733 -35.88 11.52 -1.10
CA GLY A 733 -36.83 12.64 -1.09
C GLY A 733 -36.69 13.57 0.12
N LYS A 734 -35.78 13.28 1.06
CA LYS A 734 -35.42 14.17 2.15
C LYS A 734 -34.45 15.23 1.61
N GLY A 735 -35.01 16.25 0.95
CA GLY A 735 -34.27 17.48 0.69
C GLY A 735 -33.85 18.13 2.01
N PHE A 736 -32.67 18.73 2.04
CA PHE A 736 -32.13 19.51 3.16
C PHE A 736 -32.91 20.82 3.35
N LYS A 737 -34.24 20.77 3.58
CA LYS A 737 -34.92 21.88 4.25
C LYS A 737 -34.66 21.68 5.73
N ALA A 738 -33.96 22.66 6.29
CA ALA A 738 -33.60 22.72 7.68
C ALA A 738 -34.78 22.32 8.57
N TYR A 739 -34.53 21.41 9.51
CA TYR A 739 -35.09 21.57 10.83
C TYR A 739 -34.53 22.88 11.40
N GLU A 740 -35.09 24.01 10.95
CA GLU A 740 -35.19 25.18 11.82
C GLU A 740 -36.21 24.79 12.88
N LEU A 741 -35.73 24.05 13.88
CA LEU A 741 -36.27 24.20 15.22
C LEU A 741 -35.89 25.62 15.63
N SER A 742 -36.77 26.56 15.29
CA SER A 742 -36.83 27.86 15.93
C SER A 742 -37.14 27.62 17.40
N VAL A 743 -36.09 27.34 18.18
CA VAL A 743 -36.16 27.45 19.63
C VAL A 743 -36.19 28.95 19.91
N LYS A 744 -37.40 29.53 19.93
CA LYS A 744 -37.62 30.77 20.65
C LYS A 744 -37.39 30.48 22.14
N PRO A 745 -36.67 31.33 22.88
CA PRO A 745 -36.51 31.16 24.31
C PRO A 745 -37.87 31.30 25.01
N GLN A 746 -38.01 30.54 26.10
CA GLN A 746 -39.19 30.35 26.93
C GLN A 746 -39.88 31.66 27.35
N GLY A 747 -41.21 31.68 27.27
CA GLY A 747 -42.09 32.32 28.23
C GLY A 747 -42.85 31.22 28.98
N GLU A 748 -43.08 31.43 30.27
CA GLU A 748 -43.77 30.52 31.18
C GLU A 748 -45.22 30.26 30.73
N ASP A 749 -45.74 29.09 31.12
CA ASP A 749 -47.11 28.57 30.95
C ASP A 749 -47.45 27.74 29.70
N GLY A 750 -47.74 26.45 29.95
CA GLY A 750 -48.74 25.66 29.22
C GLY A 750 -48.27 24.89 27.98
N MET A 751 -48.17 23.56 28.09
CA MET A 751 -48.05 22.64 26.95
C MET A 751 -49.39 22.55 26.20
N ILE A 752 -49.43 22.99 24.93
CA ILE A 752 -50.46 22.59 23.95
C ILE A 752 -49.72 21.98 22.75
N TYR A 753 -50.01 20.72 22.45
CA TYR A 753 -49.57 20.07 21.22
C TYR A 753 -50.70 20.22 20.19
N ASP A 754 -50.48 21.04 19.16
CA ASP A 754 -51.31 20.98 17.94
C ASP A 754 -50.77 19.88 17.03
N GLU A 755 -51.50 18.78 16.94
CA GLU A 755 -51.33 17.77 15.89
C GLU A 755 -51.96 18.29 14.59
N GLU A 756 -51.22 19.11 13.83
CA GLU A 756 -51.55 19.29 12.41
C GLU A 756 -51.19 18.02 11.64
N LYS A 757 -52.24 17.32 11.18
CA LYS A 757 -52.14 16.20 10.24
C LYS A 757 -51.36 16.60 8.99
N PRO A 758 -50.42 15.78 8.50
CA PRO A 758 -49.77 16.05 7.23
C PRO A 758 -50.78 15.85 6.09
N ASP A 759 -50.96 16.91 5.30
CA ASP A 759 -51.77 16.94 4.10
C ASP A 759 -51.37 15.82 3.12
N ASN A 760 -52.37 15.09 2.60
CA ASN A 760 -52.23 13.89 1.75
C ASN A 760 -51.90 14.24 0.29
N GLY A 761 -51.02 15.22 0.08
CA GLY A 761 -50.61 15.74 -1.22
C GLY A 761 -49.14 15.47 -1.56
N VAL A 762 -48.59 14.29 -1.26
CA VAL A 762 -47.22 13.95 -1.69
C VAL A 762 -47.28 13.24 -3.04
N ASP A 763 -47.53 14.04 -4.08
CA ASP A 763 -47.10 13.68 -5.42
C ASP A 763 -45.59 13.43 -5.38
N LYS A 764 -45.20 12.18 -5.63
CA LYS A 764 -43.80 11.75 -5.73
C LYS A 764 -43.15 12.52 -6.88
N LEU A 765 -42.54 13.67 -6.58
CA LEU A 765 -41.62 14.39 -7.45
C LEU A 765 -40.49 13.43 -7.85
N ARG A 766 -40.70 12.76 -8.98
CA ARG A 766 -39.69 11.94 -9.65
C ARG A 766 -38.61 12.90 -10.13
N PRO A 767 -37.34 12.74 -9.72
CA PRO A 767 -36.26 13.60 -10.18
C PRO A 767 -36.22 13.64 -11.72
N SER A 768 -36.13 14.83 -12.29
CA SER A 768 -36.04 15.04 -13.74
C SER A 768 -34.67 14.60 -14.27
N GLY A 769 -34.52 14.36 -15.57
CA GLY A 769 -33.22 13.99 -16.17
C GLY A 769 -32.08 15.01 -15.94
N ASN A 770 -32.42 16.26 -15.59
CA ASN A 770 -31.46 17.32 -15.26
C ASN A 770 -30.90 17.21 -13.82
N ASP A 771 -31.47 16.36 -12.97
CA ASP A 771 -31.12 16.26 -11.55
C ASP A 771 -29.77 15.60 -11.25
N TYR A 772 -29.11 15.01 -12.26
CA TYR A 772 -27.82 14.34 -12.13
C TYR A 772 -26.68 15.08 -12.85
N ALA A 773 -26.91 16.28 -13.40
CA ALA A 773 -25.85 17.07 -14.05
C ALA A 773 -24.66 17.36 -13.12
N TRP A 774 -24.89 17.48 -11.81
CA TRP A 774 -23.84 17.64 -10.80
C TRP A 774 -22.91 16.41 -10.70
N VAL A 775 -23.40 15.20 -11.01
CA VAL A 775 -22.59 13.97 -11.00
C VAL A 775 -21.54 14.05 -12.09
N TRP A 776 -21.95 14.44 -13.31
CA TRP A 776 -21.02 14.64 -14.42
C TRP A 776 -20.03 15.77 -14.15
N ARG A 777 -20.49 16.89 -13.56
CA ARG A 777 -19.60 17.97 -13.12
C ARG A 777 -18.61 17.51 -12.06
N PHE A 778 -19.05 16.68 -11.11
CA PHE A 778 -18.20 16.10 -10.07
C PHE A 778 -17.16 15.13 -10.64
N ILE A 779 -17.58 14.22 -11.52
CA ILE A 779 -16.67 13.29 -12.23
C ILE A 779 -15.67 14.09 -13.05
N LEU A 780 -16.12 15.07 -13.85
CA LEU A 780 -15.26 15.94 -14.63
C LEU A 780 -14.24 16.66 -13.74
N MET A 781 -14.69 17.24 -12.61
CA MET A 781 -13.78 17.92 -11.70
C MET A 781 -12.80 16.94 -11.03
N GLY A 782 -13.22 15.72 -10.73
CA GLY A 782 -12.35 14.64 -10.26
C GLY A 782 -11.28 14.27 -11.29
N VAL A 783 -11.66 14.11 -12.56
CA VAL A 783 -10.73 13.82 -13.68
C VAL A 783 -9.76 14.98 -13.89
N VAL A 784 -10.25 16.23 -13.89
CA VAL A 784 -9.38 17.41 -14.00
C VAL A 784 -8.38 17.46 -12.84
N SER A 785 -8.85 17.24 -11.62
CA SER A 785 -8.04 17.38 -10.40
C SER A 785 -7.02 16.25 -10.24
N PHE A 786 -7.38 15.00 -10.51
CA PHE A 786 -6.56 13.83 -10.16
C PHE A 786 -6.04 13.03 -11.35
N ALA A 787 -6.33 13.44 -12.59
CA ALA A 787 -5.74 12.86 -13.79
C ALA A 787 -5.08 13.93 -14.68
N LEU A 788 -5.86 14.91 -15.17
CA LEU A 788 -5.35 15.89 -16.14
C LEU A 788 -4.26 16.79 -15.55
N LEU A 789 -4.53 17.45 -14.42
CA LEU A 789 -3.55 18.31 -13.75
C LEU A 789 -2.26 17.57 -13.37
N PRO A 790 -2.31 16.39 -12.73
CA PRO A 790 -1.13 15.57 -12.49
C PRO A 790 -0.33 15.25 -13.75
N CYS A 791 -0.98 14.83 -14.84
CA CYS A 791 -0.27 14.56 -16.09
C CYS A 791 0.45 15.81 -16.63
N ILE A 792 -0.20 16.97 -16.61
CA ILE A 792 0.40 18.23 -17.08
C ILE A 792 1.62 18.60 -16.22
N VAL A 793 1.45 18.66 -14.90
CA VAL A 793 2.56 19.05 -13.99
C VAL A 793 3.70 18.03 -14.04
N TYR A 794 3.38 16.75 -14.12
CA TYR A 794 4.37 15.69 -14.23
C TYR A 794 5.21 15.84 -15.50
N VAL A 795 4.59 16.05 -16.67
CA VAL A 795 5.32 16.29 -17.94
C VAL A 795 6.12 17.59 -17.89
N LEU A 796 5.55 18.67 -17.35
CA LEU A 796 6.26 19.95 -17.22
C LEU A 796 7.49 19.86 -16.30
N SER A 797 7.49 18.95 -15.33
CA SER A 797 8.67 18.73 -14.48
C SER A 797 9.89 18.20 -15.27
N TYR A 798 9.72 17.69 -16.49
CA TYR A 798 10.82 17.22 -17.34
C TYR A 798 11.47 18.31 -18.21
N ILE A 799 11.15 19.59 -18.00
CA ILE A 799 11.83 20.71 -18.70
C ILE A 799 13.36 20.65 -18.55
N PRO A 800 13.97 20.39 -17.37
CA PRO A 800 15.42 20.27 -17.25
C PRO A 800 16.01 19.13 -18.09
N PHE A 801 15.30 17.99 -18.19
CA PHE A 801 15.73 16.87 -19.03
C PHE A 801 15.80 17.27 -20.51
N ALA A 802 14.79 17.98 -21.02
CA ALA A 802 14.78 18.44 -22.40
C ALA A 802 15.85 19.51 -22.70
N ARG A 803 16.33 20.25 -21.68
CA ARG A 803 17.46 21.18 -21.84
C ARG A 803 18.79 20.45 -21.99
N VAL A 804 18.99 19.38 -21.22
CA VAL A 804 20.23 18.59 -21.22
C VAL A 804 20.29 17.63 -22.42
N TYR A 805 19.13 17.07 -22.77
CA TYR A 805 18.97 16.03 -23.79
C TYR A 805 17.99 16.53 -24.87
N PRO A 806 18.43 17.40 -25.80
CA PRO A 806 17.56 18.08 -26.77
C PRO A 806 17.04 17.16 -27.88
N GLU A 807 17.55 15.92 -27.97
CA GLU A 807 17.15 14.94 -28.99
C GLU A 807 15.74 14.38 -28.78
N LYS A 808 15.14 14.61 -27.60
CA LYS A 808 13.78 14.18 -27.24
C LYS A 808 12.96 15.34 -26.70
N ASN A 809 11.66 15.31 -26.97
CA ASN A 809 10.73 16.29 -26.40
C ASN A 809 10.39 15.96 -24.93
N ILE A 810 9.80 16.92 -24.21
CA ILE A 810 9.47 16.78 -22.78
C ILE A 810 8.55 15.58 -22.48
N LEU A 811 7.63 15.23 -23.39
CA LEU A 811 6.71 14.12 -23.20
C LEU A 811 7.43 12.78 -23.33
N GLN A 812 8.32 12.65 -24.32
CA GLN A 812 9.17 11.47 -24.50
C GLN A 812 10.03 11.24 -23.26
N HIS A 813 10.71 12.29 -22.75
CA HIS A 813 11.47 12.21 -21.50
C HIS A 813 10.62 11.74 -20.33
N ALA A 814 9.42 12.29 -20.18
CA ALA A 814 8.52 11.91 -19.09
C ALA A 814 8.10 10.44 -19.16
N VAL A 815 7.74 9.94 -20.35
CA VAL A 815 7.31 8.54 -20.55
C VAL A 815 8.48 7.59 -20.39
N GLU A 816 9.60 7.82 -21.07
CA GLU A 816 10.76 6.93 -21.03
C GLU A 816 11.37 6.86 -19.64
N ASN A 817 11.51 8.01 -18.97
CA ASN A 817 12.02 8.01 -17.60
C ASN A 817 11.02 7.36 -16.63
N SER A 818 9.71 7.45 -16.86
CA SER A 818 8.73 6.70 -16.05
C SER A 818 8.90 5.19 -16.20
N VAL A 819 9.17 4.70 -17.42
CA VAL A 819 9.49 3.28 -17.65
C VAL A 819 10.79 2.90 -16.96
N HIS A 820 11.81 3.76 -17.04
CA HIS A 820 13.09 3.58 -16.36
C HIS A 820 12.92 3.51 -14.83
N ILE A 821 12.18 4.44 -14.23
CA ILE A 821 11.87 4.47 -12.79
C ILE A 821 11.21 3.14 -12.37
N LEU A 822 10.22 2.66 -13.12
CA LEU A 822 9.54 1.40 -12.82
C LEU A 822 10.51 0.21 -12.88
N TYR A 823 11.35 0.14 -13.91
CA TYR A 823 12.34 -0.92 -14.07
C TYR A 823 13.39 -0.89 -12.96
N TYR A 824 13.92 0.29 -12.62
CA TYR A 824 14.90 0.48 -11.56
C TYR A 824 14.36 -0.01 -10.20
N HIS A 825 13.16 0.45 -9.81
CA HIS A 825 12.57 0.07 -8.52
C HIS A 825 12.19 -1.41 -8.45
N ASN A 826 11.91 -2.06 -9.58
CA ASN A 826 11.68 -3.51 -9.62
C ASN A 826 12.97 -4.32 -9.41
N GLN A 827 14.14 -3.74 -9.67
CA GLN A 827 15.44 -4.43 -9.56
C GLN A 827 16.30 -3.99 -8.37
N ALA A 828 15.82 -3.04 -7.56
CA ALA A 828 16.55 -2.46 -6.44
C ALA A 828 16.62 -3.41 -5.21
N HIS A 829 17.19 -4.59 -5.39
CA HIS A 829 17.47 -5.58 -4.35
C HIS A 829 18.95 -5.53 -3.96
N ALA A 830 19.32 -4.55 -3.12
CA ALA A 830 20.65 -4.40 -2.58
C ALA A 830 20.64 -4.69 -1.07
N SER A 831 21.60 -5.46 -0.57
CA SER A 831 21.78 -5.60 0.88
C SER A 831 22.25 -4.27 1.46
N HIS A 832 21.59 -3.79 2.51
CA HIS A 832 21.98 -2.55 3.18
C HIS A 832 21.79 -2.70 4.70
N PRO A 833 22.77 -2.28 5.53
CA PRO A 833 22.75 -2.53 6.98
C PRO A 833 21.60 -1.82 7.72
N TYR A 834 21.07 -0.74 7.13
CA TYR A 834 19.94 0.03 7.69
C TYR A 834 18.60 -0.25 6.99
N ALA A 835 18.55 -1.20 6.04
CA ALA A 835 17.30 -1.57 5.41
C ALA A 835 16.33 -2.16 6.44
N SER A 836 15.04 -1.86 6.31
CA SER A 836 14.02 -2.28 7.25
C SER A 836 12.70 -2.56 6.54
N ASP A 837 12.08 -3.70 6.86
CA ASP A 837 10.80 -4.09 6.27
C ASP A 837 9.64 -3.24 6.82
N TRP A 838 8.58 -3.08 6.02
CA TRP A 838 7.44 -2.22 6.35
C TRP A 838 6.77 -2.50 7.70
N TYR A 839 6.72 -3.76 8.13
CA TYR A 839 6.09 -4.15 9.40
C TYR A 839 6.95 -3.75 10.61
N THR A 840 8.26 -3.59 10.44
CA THR A 840 9.17 -3.11 11.49
C THR A 840 8.99 -1.62 11.76
N TRP A 841 8.52 -0.85 10.78
CA TRP A 841 8.27 0.59 10.90
C TRP A 841 7.11 0.90 11.86
N LEU A 842 6.13 0.00 11.96
CA LEU A 842 4.99 0.15 12.87
C LEU A 842 5.44 0.36 14.31
N PHE A 843 6.54 -0.28 14.70
CA PHE A 843 7.10 -0.21 16.06
C PHE A 843 8.43 0.55 16.11
N ASP A 844 8.88 1.10 14.98
CA ASP A 844 10.16 1.79 14.81
C ASP A 844 11.38 0.96 15.27
N LEU A 845 11.42 -0.33 14.87
CA LEU A 845 12.41 -1.28 15.39
C LEU A 845 13.84 -1.01 14.90
N VAL A 846 14.00 -0.34 13.76
CA VAL A 846 15.30 -0.09 13.09
C VAL A 846 15.37 1.37 12.69
N ALA A 847 16.35 2.09 13.25
CA ALA A 847 16.64 3.47 12.89
C ALA A 847 17.56 3.53 11.65
N LEU A 848 17.34 4.52 10.78
CA LEU A 848 18.26 4.86 9.70
C LEU A 848 19.28 5.87 10.21
N ILE A 849 20.54 5.74 9.79
CA ILE A 849 21.62 6.64 10.18
C ILE A 849 22.10 7.35 8.93
N ASP A 850 21.79 8.64 8.87
CA ASP A 850 22.06 9.51 7.73
C ASP A 850 23.52 9.99 7.74
N PHE A 851 24.08 10.19 8.94
CA PHE A 851 25.46 10.62 9.15
C PHE A 851 26.02 10.14 10.49
N ARG A 852 27.33 9.86 10.52
CA ARG A 852 28.06 9.55 11.76
C ARG A 852 29.53 9.93 11.65
N THR A 853 30.05 10.65 12.64
CA THR A 853 31.50 10.91 12.82
C THR A 853 31.91 10.83 14.29
N TYR A 854 33.22 10.66 14.53
CA TYR A 854 33.82 10.44 15.84
C TYR A 854 34.96 11.44 16.08
N LEU A 855 35.03 12.00 17.29
CA LEU A 855 36.13 12.85 17.73
C LEU A 855 36.49 12.50 19.18
N GLY A 856 37.48 11.62 19.35
CA GLY A 856 37.84 11.06 20.65
C GLY A 856 36.65 10.36 21.32
N GLU A 857 36.28 10.81 22.52
CA GLU A 857 35.11 10.28 23.26
C GLU A 857 33.76 10.85 22.79
N TYR A 858 33.75 11.75 21.81
CA TYR A 858 32.54 12.38 21.30
C TYR A 858 32.09 11.77 19.98
N LYS A 859 30.77 11.76 19.77
CA LYS A 859 30.11 11.31 18.54
C LYS A 859 29.17 12.40 18.04
N SER A 860 29.10 12.58 16.73
CA SER A 860 28.05 13.32 16.05
C SER A 860 27.29 12.37 15.14
N VAL A 861 25.96 12.34 15.29
CA VAL A 861 25.07 11.39 14.62
C VAL A 861 23.86 12.16 14.10
N ILE A 862 23.44 11.88 12.87
CA ILE A 862 22.14 12.28 12.35
C ILE A 862 21.40 10.99 12.00
N ALA A 863 20.24 10.78 12.62
CA ALA A 863 19.42 9.59 12.44
C ALA A 863 17.96 9.94 12.13
N THR A 864 17.36 9.09 11.29
CA THR A 864 15.96 9.14 10.90
C THR A 864 15.23 7.95 11.52
N PHE A 865 14.32 8.24 12.44
CA PHE A 865 13.47 7.28 13.16
C PHE A 865 12.26 8.03 13.76
N ALA A 866 11.26 7.34 14.30
CA ALA A 866 10.01 7.96 14.75
C ALA A 866 10.06 8.42 16.21
N ASN A 867 9.32 9.48 16.56
CA ASN A 867 9.08 9.80 17.97
C ASN A 867 8.22 8.67 18.61
N PRO A 868 8.66 8.02 19.71
CA PRO A 868 7.95 6.88 20.30
C PRO A 868 6.53 7.19 20.76
N VAL A 869 6.28 8.43 21.22
CA VAL A 869 4.91 8.87 21.56
C VAL A 869 4.04 8.82 20.31
N ILE A 870 4.53 9.34 19.19
CA ILE A 870 3.75 9.37 17.94
C ILE A 870 3.61 7.98 17.34
N CYS A 871 4.67 7.17 17.38
CA CYS A 871 4.67 5.81 16.86
C CYS A 871 3.70 4.91 17.64
N TRP A 872 3.94 4.72 18.94
CA TRP A 872 3.23 3.71 19.73
C TRP A 872 1.83 4.17 20.15
N LEU A 873 1.66 5.43 20.59
CA LEU A 873 0.32 5.97 20.86
C LEU A 873 -0.48 6.12 19.55
N GLY A 874 0.21 6.37 18.44
CA GLY A 874 -0.37 6.36 17.10
C GLY A 874 -0.98 5.02 16.76
N LEU A 875 -0.26 3.91 16.96
CA LEU A 875 -0.80 2.56 16.75
C LEU A 875 -2.03 2.28 17.60
N LEU A 876 -2.03 2.67 18.88
CA LEU A 876 -3.22 2.56 19.74
C LEU A 876 -4.39 3.40 19.18
N SER A 877 -4.07 4.57 18.65
CA SER A 877 -5.05 5.45 17.99
C SER A 877 -5.61 4.84 16.70
N VAL A 878 -4.82 4.05 15.95
CA VAL A 878 -5.32 3.26 14.80
C VAL A 878 -6.40 2.28 15.23
N LEU A 879 -6.17 1.52 16.31
CA LEU A 879 -7.18 0.59 16.84
C LEU A 879 -8.46 1.33 17.27
N HIS A 880 -8.30 2.48 17.92
CA HIS A 880 -9.43 3.33 18.29
C HIS A 880 -10.19 3.87 17.06
N HIS A 881 -9.49 4.22 15.97
CA HIS A 881 -10.11 4.67 14.72
C HIS A 881 -10.87 3.56 14.02
N VAL A 882 -10.37 2.32 14.05
CA VAL A 882 -11.12 1.14 13.60
C VAL A 882 -12.43 1.01 14.39
N TYR A 883 -12.36 1.08 15.72
CA TYR A 883 -13.54 1.07 16.59
C TYR A 883 -14.52 2.21 16.27
N LEU A 884 -14.04 3.46 16.15
CA LEU A 884 -14.86 4.63 15.82
C LEU A 884 -15.50 4.51 14.43
N SER A 885 -14.79 3.93 13.46
CA SER A 885 -15.32 3.65 12.12
C SER A 885 -16.49 2.67 12.18
N PHE A 886 -16.40 1.62 13.01
CA PHE A 886 -17.55 0.74 13.30
C PHE A 886 -18.71 1.46 14.00
N LYS A 887 -18.41 2.51 14.76
CA LYS A 887 -19.40 3.45 15.33
C LYS A 887 -19.87 4.52 14.32
N LYS A 888 -19.55 4.36 13.03
CA LYS A 888 -19.94 5.24 11.92
C LYS A 888 -19.37 6.66 12.02
N ASP A 889 -18.23 6.82 12.68
CA ASP A 889 -17.51 8.08 12.68
C ASP A 889 -16.78 8.29 11.34
N VAL A 890 -17.29 9.24 10.55
CA VAL A 890 -16.76 9.52 9.21
C VAL A 890 -15.35 10.11 9.26
N ILE A 891 -15.02 10.95 10.25
CA ILE A 891 -13.66 11.51 10.36
C ILE A 891 -12.68 10.40 10.70
N ALA A 892 -13.03 9.52 11.65
CA ALA A 892 -12.18 8.40 11.99
C ALA A 892 -11.96 7.47 10.80
N ALA A 893 -13.01 7.19 10.02
CA ALA A 893 -12.92 6.38 8.81
C ALA A 893 -12.03 7.04 7.73
N VAL A 894 -12.16 8.35 7.52
CA VAL A 894 -11.31 9.10 6.58
C VAL A 894 -9.84 9.07 6.99
N LEU A 895 -9.54 9.32 8.27
CA LEU A 895 -8.16 9.25 8.78
C LEU A 895 -7.59 7.83 8.71
N LEU A 896 -8.41 6.81 8.97
CA LEU A 896 -8.01 5.41 8.78
C LEU A 896 -7.71 5.10 7.31
N VAL A 897 -8.51 5.61 6.36
CA VAL A 897 -8.24 5.48 4.93
C VAL A 897 -6.94 6.19 4.55
N PHE A 898 -6.68 7.39 5.06
CA PHE A 898 -5.41 8.10 4.83
C PHE A 898 -4.21 7.31 5.35
N TYR A 899 -4.32 6.70 6.52
CA TYR A 899 -3.24 5.88 7.08
C TYR A 899 -3.02 4.61 6.24
N LEU A 900 -4.09 3.89 5.93
CA LEU A 900 -4.01 2.63 5.19
C LEU A 900 -3.56 2.84 3.73
N CYS A 901 -3.98 3.91 3.06
CA CYS A 901 -3.56 4.14 1.68
C CYS A 901 -2.06 4.43 1.58
N MET A 902 -1.46 5.04 2.61
CA MET A 902 -0.01 5.29 2.65
C MET A 902 0.80 4.07 3.11
N LEU A 903 0.21 3.20 3.95
CA LEU A 903 0.89 2.01 4.49
C LEU A 903 0.76 0.77 3.58
N LEU A 904 -0.45 0.45 3.10
CA LEU A 904 -0.75 -0.81 2.42
C LEU A 904 0.08 -1.06 1.16
N PRO A 905 0.43 -0.07 0.32
CA PRO A 905 1.27 -0.33 -0.84
C PRO A 905 2.62 -0.97 -0.49
N TRP A 906 3.19 -0.63 0.66
CA TRP A 906 4.46 -1.21 1.13
C TRP A 906 4.36 -2.70 1.47
N VAL A 907 3.16 -3.20 1.76
CA VAL A 907 2.91 -4.63 1.90
C VAL A 907 3.28 -5.38 0.62
N PHE A 908 3.15 -4.75 -0.55
CA PHE A 908 3.41 -5.35 -1.86
C PHE A 908 4.80 -5.05 -2.43
N ILE A 909 5.60 -4.21 -1.76
CA ILE A 909 6.92 -3.79 -2.25
C ILE A 909 7.99 -4.67 -1.60
N THR A 910 8.81 -5.33 -2.41
CA THR A 910 9.84 -6.30 -1.98
C THR A 910 11.28 -5.82 -2.18
N ARG A 911 11.47 -4.65 -2.77
CA ARG A 911 12.79 -4.02 -2.95
C ARG A 911 13.36 -3.51 -1.63
N THR A 912 14.64 -3.15 -1.61
CA THR A 912 15.28 -2.56 -0.44
C THR A 912 14.60 -1.22 -0.06
N VAL A 913 14.12 -1.14 1.17
CA VAL A 913 13.38 0.00 1.72
C VAL A 913 13.86 0.33 3.14
N PHE A 914 13.51 1.52 3.64
CA PHE A 914 14.00 2.09 4.88
C PHE A 914 12.83 2.67 5.70
N ILE A 915 13.13 3.23 6.88
CA ILE A 915 12.11 3.78 7.78
C ILE A 915 11.51 5.11 7.27
N TYR A 916 12.24 5.93 6.51
CA TYR A 916 11.72 7.22 6.02
C TYR A 916 10.51 7.05 5.07
N GLN A 917 10.32 5.89 4.48
CA GLN A 917 9.12 5.53 3.71
C GLN A 917 7.84 5.60 4.55
N TYR A 918 7.95 5.40 5.87
CA TYR A 918 6.86 5.50 6.84
C TYR A 918 6.55 6.95 7.28
N PHE A 919 7.37 7.93 6.87
CA PHE A 919 7.28 9.32 7.30
C PHE A 919 5.89 9.94 7.12
N ILE A 920 5.21 9.68 6.00
CA ILE A 920 3.87 10.23 5.76
C ILE A 920 2.83 9.58 6.69
N CYS A 921 3.00 8.32 7.05
CA CYS A 921 2.12 7.63 7.99
C CYS A 921 2.20 8.29 9.38
N THR A 922 3.38 8.73 9.84
CA THR A 922 3.50 9.42 11.14
C THR A 922 2.71 10.72 11.19
N LYS A 923 2.58 11.44 10.06
CA LYS A 923 1.70 12.62 9.94
C LYS A 923 0.24 12.27 10.18
N VAL A 924 -0.21 11.15 9.63
CA VAL A 924 -1.58 10.68 9.86
C VAL A 924 -1.75 10.21 11.31
N LEU A 925 -0.76 9.55 11.91
CA LEU A 925 -0.80 9.15 13.32
C LEU A 925 -0.99 10.36 14.26
N ILE A 926 -0.32 11.49 13.99
CA ILE A 926 -0.52 12.73 14.77
C ILE A 926 -2.00 13.14 14.76
N LEU A 927 -2.64 13.16 13.59
CA LEU A 927 -4.06 13.49 13.45
C LEU A 927 -4.95 12.48 14.20
N MET A 928 -4.62 11.18 14.11
CA MET A 928 -5.36 10.11 14.76
C MET A 928 -5.22 10.15 16.29
N ILE A 929 -4.06 10.51 16.83
CA ILE A 929 -3.88 10.73 18.28
C ILE A 929 -4.77 11.89 18.72
N CYS A 930 -4.68 13.03 18.05
CA CYS A 930 -5.45 14.22 18.40
C CYS A 930 -6.97 13.96 18.34
N TYR A 931 -7.42 13.29 17.28
CA TYR A 931 -8.83 12.94 17.12
C TYR A 931 -9.28 11.89 18.15
N SER A 932 -8.43 10.92 18.49
CA SER A 932 -8.75 9.92 19.53
C SER A 932 -8.96 10.56 20.88
N VAL A 933 -8.05 11.44 21.31
CA VAL A 933 -8.17 12.15 22.60
C VAL A 933 -9.42 13.03 22.61
N TYR A 934 -9.70 13.74 21.52
CA TYR A 934 -10.93 14.53 21.36
C TYR A 934 -12.19 13.67 21.51
N ARG A 935 -12.20 12.47 20.91
CA ARG A 935 -13.37 11.59 20.92
C ARG A 935 -13.60 10.83 22.23
N LEU A 936 -12.54 10.62 23.02
CA LEU A 936 -12.64 9.96 24.32
C LEU A 936 -13.34 10.82 25.38
N ARG A 937 -13.46 12.14 25.18
CA ARG A 937 -14.10 13.08 26.13
C ARG A 937 -13.63 12.86 27.58
N LEU A 938 -12.31 12.73 27.77
CA LEU A 938 -11.71 12.48 29.07
C LEU A 938 -12.11 13.58 30.06
N GLN A 939 -12.42 13.21 31.31
CA GLN A 939 -12.77 14.16 32.37
C GLN A 939 -11.68 15.23 32.56
N GLU A 940 -10.40 14.83 32.44
CA GLU A 940 -9.24 15.72 32.49
C GLU A 940 -8.57 15.90 31.10
N GLU A 941 -9.35 16.13 30.02
CA GLU A 941 -8.81 16.22 28.64
C GLU A 941 -7.61 17.17 28.48
N LYS A 942 -7.62 18.33 29.14
CA LYS A 942 -6.52 19.30 29.06
C LYS A 942 -5.24 18.77 29.68
N LYS A 943 -5.34 17.95 30.73
CA LYS A 943 -4.18 17.32 31.38
C LYS A 943 -3.61 16.22 30.49
N ALA A 944 -4.46 15.40 29.88
CA ALA A 944 -4.04 14.39 28.91
C ALA A 944 -3.31 15.02 27.71
N VAL A 945 -3.87 16.10 27.14
CA VAL A 945 -3.24 16.87 26.06
C VAL A 945 -1.86 17.41 26.49
N LYS A 946 -1.77 18.06 27.65
CA LYS A 946 -0.49 18.58 28.18
C LYS A 946 0.52 17.47 28.43
N MET A 947 0.09 16.31 28.93
CA MET A 947 0.95 15.16 29.20
C MET A 947 1.52 14.60 27.89
N ILE A 948 0.68 14.35 26.88
CA ILE A 948 1.13 13.83 25.58
C ILE A 948 2.11 14.81 24.92
N ALA A 949 1.75 16.10 24.90
CA ALA A 949 2.62 17.17 24.37
C ALA A 949 3.95 17.24 25.13
N GLY A 950 3.90 17.23 26.47
CA GLY A 950 5.07 17.28 27.34
C GLY A 950 5.99 16.09 27.17
N CYS A 951 5.45 14.86 27.12
CA CYS A 951 6.23 13.65 26.87
C CYS A 951 6.90 13.67 25.49
N SER A 952 6.19 14.09 24.44
CA SER A 952 6.76 14.17 23.10
C SER A 952 7.86 15.23 23.02
N ALA A 953 7.67 16.40 23.64
CA ALA A 953 8.69 17.45 23.73
C ALA A 953 9.91 17.04 24.56
N PHE A 954 9.69 16.34 25.68
CA PHE A 954 10.77 15.80 26.50
C PHE A 954 11.63 14.81 25.72
N LEU A 955 11.00 13.84 25.03
CA LEU A 955 11.73 12.89 24.19
C LEU A 955 12.46 13.61 23.05
N PHE A 956 11.85 14.63 22.44
CA PHE A 956 12.53 15.44 21.42
C PHE A 956 13.79 16.12 21.96
N MET A 957 13.73 16.74 23.14
CA MET A 957 14.91 17.35 23.77
C MET A 957 15.98 16.30 24.11
N MET A 958 15.57 15.11 24.57
CA MET A 958 16.48 14.02 24.88
C MET A 958 17.19 13.48 23.62
N TYR A 959 16.45 13.28 22.52
CA TYR A 959 17.00 12.79 21.26
C TYR A 959 17.58 13.89 20.37
N PHE A 960 17.45 15.16 20.74
CA PHE A 960 17.91 16.30 19.94
C PHE A 960 19.34 16.14 19.42
N PRO A 961 20.34 15.66 20.19
CA PRO A 961 21.70 15.48 19.67
C PRO A 961 21.79 14.56 18.45
N VAL A 962 21.10 13.41 18.47
CA VAL A 962 21.14 12.42 17.36
C VAL A 962 20.21 12.77 16.20
N LEU A 963 19.29 13.73 16.39
CA LEU A 963 18.45 14.29 15.32
C LEU A 963 19.13 15.48 14.64
N SER A 964 19.92 16.25 15.41
CA SER A 964 20.50 17.51 14.97
C SER A 964 21.90 17.38 14.38
N GLY A 965 22.65 16.34 14.75
CA GLY A 965 24.08 16.20 14.44
C GLY A 965 24.98 16.89 15.47
N VAL A 966 24.43 17.40 16.58
CA VAL A 966 25.25 18.00 17.65
C VAL A 966 26.14 16.94 18.30
N MET A 967 27.41 17.31 18.48
CA MET A 967 28.41 16.43 19.03
C MET A 967 28.22 16.27 20.55
N VAL A 968 28.15 15.02 21.01
CA VAL A 968 27.94 14.65 22.42
C VAL A 968 28.81 13.46 22.81
N LYS A 969 29.02 13.26 24.12
CA LYS A 969 29.79 12.10 24.61
C LYS A 969 29.17 10.78 24.15
N ALA A 970 30.01 9.85 23.73
CA ALA A 970 29.61 8.51 23.27
C ALA A 970 28.76 7.76 24.30
N SER A 971 29.04 7.92 25.60
CA SER A 971 28.28 7.31 26.69
C SER A 971 26.83 7.76 26.73
N TYR A 972 26.55 9.04 26.47
CA TYR A 972 25.17 9.55 26.40
C TYR A 972 24.35 8.80 25.35
N ILE A 973 24.92 8.60 24.17
CA ILE A 973 24.24 7.88 23.07
C ILE A 973 24.08 6.40 23.42
N ASN A 974 25.16 5.74 23.86
CA ASN A 974 25.20 4.29 24.04
C ASN A 974 24.41 3.81 25.26
N GLU A 975 24.35 4.60 26.33
CA GLU A 975 23.77 4.20 27.63
C GLU A 975 22.36 4.79 27.86
N ILE A 976 22.09 6.01 27.36
CA ILE A 976 20.82 6.71 27.63
C ILE A 976 19.86 6.62 26.43
N LEU A 977 20.35 6.87 25.21
CA LEU A 977 19.48 6.96 24.03
C LEU A 977 19.10 5.60 23.42
N LYS A 978 19.83 4.53 23.75
CA LYS A 978 19.64 3.19 23.18
C LYS A 978 18.50 2.42 23.87
N ILE A 979 17.26 2.83 23.59
CA ILE A 979 16.04 2.17 24.13
C ILE A 979 15.76 0.83 23.43
N LEU A 980 15.92 0.77 22.11
CA LEU A 980 15.71 -0.45 21.34
C LEU A 980 17.04 -1.04 20.82
N PRO A 981 17.19 -2.38 20.71
CA PRO A 981 18.40 -3.01 20.21
C PRO A 981 18.78 -2.59 18.78
N GLY A 982 17.78 -2.27 17.95
CA GLY A 982 17.97 -1.81 16.57
C GLY A 982 18.30 -0.32 16.43
N TRP A 983 18.31 0.46 17.51
CA TRP A 983 18.70 1.87 17.50
C TRP A 983 20.20 2.00 17.73
N LYS A 984 20.98 1.89 16.66
CA LYS A 984 22.45 1.79 16.70
C LYS A 984 23.15 3.09 16.29
N PHE A 985 22.82 4.19 16.98
CA PHE A 985 23.35 5.54 16.76
C PHE A 985 24.87 5.65 16.82
#